data_AF-A0AAV9M924-F1
#
_entry.id   AF-A0AAV9M924-F1
#
_cell.length_a   1.000
_cell.length_b   1.000
_cell.length_c   1.000
_cell.angle_alpha   90.00
_cell.angle_beta   90.00
_cell.angle_gamma   90.00
#
_symmetry.space_group_name_H-M   'P 1'
#
loop_
_entity.id
_entity.type
_entity.pdbx_description
1 polymer ?
#
loop_
_entity_poly.entity_id
_entity_poly.type
_entity_poly.pdbx_seq_one_letter_code
_entity_poly.pdbx_strand_id
1 'polypeptide(L)'
;MTIAIGKFTKDENNLFDIMDDWLRRDCFIFVGWSDLLLFPCAYFTVGGWFTGTTFVTSWYTYGLAISYLEGCNFLTTAVSTPANSLAHSLLLLWGPEAQGDFTRWCQLGGLWTFVSLHGAFGLIGFMLRQFELARSVQLRPYNAIAFSIPIAVFVSLFLIYPLGQSGWFFAPSFGTLNPFHMMGVAGILGAALLCAIHGATVGNTLFEDGDGANTFRAFNPTQAEETYSMEIRAAEDPEFETFYTKNILLNKALAGRDQETIGFAWWAGNARLINLSGKLLGAHEAHAGLIVLWAGAMNLFEVARFVPEKPMYEQGLILLPYLATLDTFLYFVSRVLHLTSSAVLGFGGIYHALLGPETLEESFPFFGYVWKDRNEMTTILGIHLILLGICAFLLVFKALYSGGVYDTWDLGGGDVRKITNLTLSPSIIFGYLLKSPFEGEGWIVSVDDLEDIIGGHVWLGSICILGGIWHILTKPFAWAQRALVYRLWFHCLLFCLVQNIAYPNEFYGPTEPKASQAQAFTFLVRDQRLGANVGSAQGPTGLGKYLMRSPTGEVIFGGETMRFWDLYAPWLEPLRGPNGLDLSRLKKDIQPWQERRSAEYMTHAPLGSLNSVGGVATEINAVNYVSPRSWLATSHFVLGFFFFVGHLWHAGRARVATAGFEKGIDHDFEPVLSMTPLN
;
A
#
# COMPACT_ATOMS: atom_id res chain seq x y z
N MET A 1 15.98 -40.40 -15.42
CA MET A 1 16.60 -41.62 -14.86
C MET A 1 15.62 -42.22 -13.88
N THR A 2 15.36 -43.53 -13.99
CA THR A 2 14.26 -44.23 -13.30
C THR A 2 14.63 -44.64 -11.88
N ILE A 3 13.74 -44.44 -10.90
CA ILE A 3 13.61 -45.34 -9.74
C ILE A 3 12.12 -45.54 -9.47
N ALA A 4 11.68 -46.80 -9.48
CA ALA A 4 10.34 -47.22 -9.06
C ALA A 4 10.47 -48.10 -7.81
N ILE A 5 9.73 -47.75 -6.76
CA ILE A 5 9.52 -48.54 -5.53
C ILE A 5 8.11 -48.18 -5.06
N GLY A 6 7.16 -49.08 -4.82
CA GLY A 6 7.10 -50.51 -5.05
C GLY A 6 5.65 -50.97 -4.77
N LYS A 7 5.20 -52.11 -5.29
CA LYS A 7 3.88 -52.66 -4.94
C LYS A 7 3.87 -53.03 -3.45
N PHE A 8 2.91 -52.51 -2.69
CA PHE A 8 2.54 -53.12 -1.40
C PHE A 8 1.62 -54.31 -1.65
N THR A 9 2.10 -55.49 -1.27
CA THR A 9 1.27 -56.69 -1.12
C THR A 9 0.51 -56.64 0.20
N LYS A 10 -0.69 -57.23 0.18
CA LYS A 10 -1.65 -57.29 1.27
C LYS A 10 -1.24 -58.37 2.26
N ASP A 11 -0.83 -58.02 3.47
CA ASP A 11 -0.70 -58.93 4.61
C ASP A 11 -1.00 -58.21 5.94
N GLU A 12 -1.60 -58.98 6.85
CA GLU A 12 -2.10 -58.70 8.21
C GLU A 12 -1.78 -57.32 8.84
N ASN A 13 -2.78 -56.42 8.83
CA ASN A 13 -2.78 -55.19 9.63
C ASN A 13 -2.59 -55.52 11.12
N ASN A 14 -1.51 -55.04 11.72
CA ASN A 14 -1.23 -55.18 13.15
C ASN A 14 -2.22 -54.33 13.98
N LEU A 15 -2.29 -54.53 15.30
CA LEU A 15 -3.17 -53.71 16.17
C LEU A 15 -2.93 -52.20 15.97
N PHE A 16 -1.66 -51.83 15.75
CA PHE A 16 -1.24 -50.46 15.48
C PHE A 16 -1.78 -49.94 14.12
N ASP A 17 -1.76 -50.77 13.08
CA ASP A 17 -2.26 -50.42 11.75
C ASP A 17 -3.79 -50.33 11.74
N ILE A 18 -4.48 -51.21 12.46
CA ILE A 18 -5.95 -51.14 12.64
C ILE A 18 -6.33 -49.88 13.41
N MET A 19 -5.56 -49.51 14.45
CA MET A 19 -5.84 -48.31 15.25
C MET A 19 -5.50 -47.02 14.49
N ASP A 20 -4.47 -47.00 13.64
CA ASP A 20 -4.12 -45.91 12.72
C ASP A 20 -5.18 -45.76 11.61
N ASP A 21 -5.64 -46.86 10.98
CA ASP A 21 -6.74 -46.83 10.02
C ASP A 21 -8.05 -46.33 10.66
N TRP A 22 -8.36 -46.77 11.89
CA TRP A 22 -9.57 -46.35 12.61
C TRP A 22 -9.55 -44.85 12.97
N LEU A 23 -8.43 -44.35 13.48
CA LEU A 23 -8.24 -42.90 13.74
C LEU A 23 -8.37 -42.06 12.47
N ARG A 24 -7.82 -42.55 11.35
CA ARG A 24 -7.84 -41.84 10.05
C ARG A 24 -9.18 -41.88 9.33
N ARG A 25 -9.96 -42.95 9.45
CA ARG A 25 -11.22 -43.13 8.70
C ARG A 25 -12.46 -42.72 9.48
N ASP A 26 -12.59 -43.13 10.74
CA ASP A 26 -13.88 -43.09 11.43
C ASP A 26 -14.03 -41.90 12.40
N CYS A 27 -12.93 -41.25 12.78
CA CYS A 27 -12.93 -40.19 13.81
C CYS A 27 -12.53 -38.79 13.32
N PHE A 28 -12.26 -38.60 12.01
CA PHE A 28 -11.88 -37.30 11.41
C PHE A 28 -10.63 -36.62 12.02
N ILE A 29 -9.82 -37.32 12.82
CA ILE A 29 -8.59 -36.80 13.42
C ILE A 29 -7.40 -37.51 12.77
N PHE A 30 -6.94 -36.98 11.63
CA PHE A 30 -5.66 -37.37 11.06
C PHE A 30 -4.52 -36.94 12.01
N VAL A 31 -3.75 -37.90 12.51
CA VAL A 31 -2.52 -37.68 13.27
C VAL A 31 -1.36 -38.28 12.47
N GLY A 32 -0.67 -37.45 11.70
CA GLY A 32 0.48 -37.83 10.89
C GLY A 32 1.81 -37.85 11.66
N TRP A 33 2.91 -38.14 10.96
CA TRP A 33 4.26 -38.04 11.54
C TRP A 33 4.62 -36.57 11.82
N SER A 34 4.17 -35.67 10.94
CA SER A 34 4.17 -34.23 11.14
C SER A 34 3.44 -33.77 12.41
N ASP A 35 2.43 -34.51 12.88
CA ASP A 35 1.62 -34.13 14.03
C ASP A 35 2.33 -34.36 15.39
N LEU A 36 3.34 -35.23 15.41
CA LEU A 36 4.28 -35.35 16.54
C LEU A 36 5.13 -34.08 16.74
N LEU A 37 5.29 -33.27 15.69
CA LEU A 37 5.89 -31.93 15.78
C LEU A 37 4.81 -30.87 15.99
N LEU A 38 3.69 -30.91 15.23
CA LEU A 38 2.63 -29.91 15.30
C LEU A 38 2.04 -29.81 16.71
N PHE A 39 1.52 -30.90 17.29
CA PHE A 39 0.72 -30.78 18.51
C PHE A 39 1.53 -30.32 19.73
N PRO A 40 2.72 -30.87 20.04
CA PRO A 40 3.52 -30.37 21.16
C PRO A 40 3.96 -28.92 20.95
N CYS A 41 4.44 -28.58 19.76
CA CYS A 41 4.89 -27.21 19.48
C CYS A 41 3.73 -26.21 19.52
N ALA A 42 2.59 -26.51 18.91
CA ALA A 42 1.39 -25.67 18.99
C ALA A 42 0.87 -25.53 20.43
N TYR A 43 0.87 -26.61 21.21
CA TYR A 43 0.50 -26.58 22.63
C TYR A 43 1.43 -25.65 23.44
N PHE A 44 2.76 -25.75 23.24
CA PHE A 44 3.71 -24.86 23.90
C PHE A 44 3.60 -23.41 23.42
N THR A 45 3.36 -23.16 22.13
CA THR A 45 3.12 -21.81 21.58
C THR A 45 1.88 -21.17 22.19
N VAL A 46 0.74 -21.88 22.17
CA VAL A 46 -0.54 -21.38 22.68
C VAL A 46 -0.51 -21.26 24.20
N GLY A 47 0.02 -22.26 24.91
CA GLY A 47 0.18 -22.23 26.37
C GLY A 47 1.16 -21.14 26.83
N GLY A 48 2.26 -20.93 26.10
CA GLY A 48 3.19 -19.82 26.33
C GLY A 48 2.52 -18.47 26.10
N TRP A 49 1.73 -18.33 25.02
CA TRP A 49 0.97 -17.12 24.75
C TRP A 49 -0.06 -16.82 25.85
N PHE A 50 -0.86 -17.81 26.30
CA PHE A 50 -1.80 -17.66 27.42
C PHE A 50 -1.10 -17.36 28.76
N THR A 51 0.08 -17.96 28.99
CA THR A 51 0.90 -17.65 30.18
C THR A 51 1.32 -16.18 30.15
N GLY A 52 1.77 -15.69 29.00
CA GLY A 52 2.15 -14.29 28.84
C GLY A 52 0.97 -13.32 28.99
N THR A 53 -0.18 -13.63 28.39
CA THR A 53 -1.40 -12.79 28.48
C THR A 53 -1.98 -12.71 29.89
N THR A 54 -1.64 -13.65 30.78
CA THR A 54 -2.17 -13.75 32.15
C THR A 54 -1.15 -13.33 33.23
N PHE A 55 0.08 -13.82 33.15
CA PHE A 55 1.11 -13.65 34.19
C PHE A 55 1.85 -12.31 34.07
N VAL A 56 2.13 -11.88 32.84
CA VAL A 56 2.98 -10.70 32.62
C VAL A 56 2.14 -9.41 32.63
N THR A 57 0.91 -9.45 32.14
CA THR A 57 -0.05 -8.33 32.17
C THR A 57 -0.45 -7.93 33.59
N SER A 58 -0.72 -8.90 34.45
CA SER A 58 -1.24 -8.69 35.82
C SER A 58 -0.20 -8.14 36.82
N TRP A 59 1.08 -8.15 36.48
CA TRP A 59 2.15 -7.61 37.34
C TRP A 59 2.50 -6.15 37.06
N TYR A 60 2.22 -5.64 35.85
CA TYR A 60 2.58 -4.28 35.42
C TYR A 60 1.42 -3.27 35.45
N THR A 61 0.18 -3.70 35.74
CA THR A 61 -0.99 -2.82 35.88
C THR A 61 -1.76 -3.10 37.19
N TYR A 62 -2.35 -2.06 37.79
CA TYR A 62 -3.10 -2.18 39.03
C TYR A 62 -4.50 -2.80 38.78
N GLY A 63 -4.63 -4.10 39.00
CA GLY A 63 -5.93 -4.76 39.15
C GLY A 63 -6.33 -5.69 38.00
N LEU A 64 -7.03 -6.76 38.36
CA LEU A 64 -7.36 -7.95 37.56
C LEU A 64 -8.27 -7.75 36.32
N ALA A 65 -8.46 -6.51 35.85
CA ALA A 65 -9.38 -6.18 34.74
C ALA A 65 -8.68 -5.65 33.47
N ILE A 66 -7.35 -5.50 33.48
CA ILE A 66 -6.69 -4.47 32.66
C ILE A 66 -5.66 -5.05 31.67
N SER A 67 -6.16 -5.52 30.53
CA SER A 67 -5.38 -5.69 29.29
C SER A 67 -6.29 -5.68 28.05
N TYR A 68 -7.38 -6.46 28.10
CA TYR A 68 -8.42 -6.46 27.05
C TYR A 68 -9.22 -5.15 26.96
N LEU A 69 -9.42 -4.44 28.08
CA LEU A 69 -10.17 -3.17 28.12
C LEU A 69 -9.33 -1.92 27.78
N GLU A 70 -8.00 -1.97 27.93
CA GLU A 70 -7.11 -0.82 27.69
C GLU A 70 -6.46 -0.79 26.29
N GLY A 71 -6.78 -1.75 25.42
CA GLY A 71 -6.34 -1.72 24.01
C GLY A 71 -5.02 -2.45 23.71
N CYS A 72 -4.53 -3.30 24.63
CA CYS A 72 -3.40 -4.19 24.32
C CYS A 72 -3.71 -5.05 23.10
N ASN A 73 -2.74 -5.19 22.18
CA ASN A 73 -2.91 -6.09 21.03
C ASN A 73 -2.96 -7.55 21.53
N PHE A 74 -4.15 -8.15 21.41
CA PHE A 74 -4.46 -9.56 21.69
C PHE A 74 -3.32 -10.50 21.27
N LEU A 75 -2.79 -10.31 20.05
CA LEU A 75 -1.80 -11.20 19.46
C LEU A 75 -0.43 -11.16 20.15
N THR A 76 -0.04 -10.02 20.74
CA THR A 76 1.31 -9.80 21.30
C THR A 76 1.33 -9.62 22.81
N THR A 77 0.22 -9.85 23.52
CA THR A 77 0.12 -9.69 24.98
C THR A 77 1.10 -10.57 25.79
N ALA A 78 1.74 -11.56 25.18
CA ALA A 78 2.82 -12.35 25.78
C ALA A 78 4.20 -11.68 25.73
N VAL A 79 4.29 -10.46 25.19
CA VAL A 79 5.52 -9.70 24.91
C VAL A 79 5.46 -8.35 25.64
N SER A 80 5.38 -8.36 26.97
CA SER A 80 5.84 -7.18 27.71
C SER A 80 7.35 -7.29 27.82
N THR A 81 8.08 -6.26 27.38
CA THR A 81 9.49 -6.17 27.72
C THR A 81 9.88 -4.81 28.28
N PRO A 82 10.48 -4.75 29.49
CA PRO A 82 11.27 -3.60 29.91
C PRO A 82 12.34 -3.25 28.87
N ALA A 83 12.86 -2.03 28.94
CA ALA A 83 13.89 -1.50 28.02
C ALA A 83 15.23 -2.30 27.93
N ASN A 84 15.35 -3.42 28.66
CA ASN A 84 16.52 -4.30 28.71
C ASN A 84 16.30 -5.69 28.08
N SER A 85 15.18 -5.96 27.38
CA SER A 85 15.01 -7.27 26.73
C SER A 85 15.90 -7.49 25.52
N LEU A 86 16.37 -8.71 25.36
CA LEU A 86 17.30 -9.10 24.29
C LEU A 86 16.61 -9.58 23.00
N ALA A 87 15.28 -9.38 22.87
CA ALA A 87 14.46 -9.65 21.68
C ALA A 87 14.80 -10.96 20.95
N HIS A 88 15.39 -10.91 19.75
CA HIS A 88 15.77 -12.07 18.93
C HIS A 88 16.90 -12.95 19.48
N SER A 89 17.50 -12.59 20.61
CA SER A 89 18.54 -13.39 21.26
C SER A 89 17.91 -14.61 21.93
N LEU A 90 18.34 -15.82 21.57
CA LEU A 90 17.84 -17.07 22.16
C LEU A 90 18.10 -17.09 23.68
N LEU A 91 17.05 -16.84 24.47
CA LEU A 91 17.17 -16.67 25.91
C LEU A 91 16.62 -17.91 26.61
N LEU A 92 17.52 -18.74 27.14
CA LEU A 92 17.17 -19.99 27.81
C LEU A 92 16.87 -19.71 29.29
N LEU A 93 15.89 -20.41 29.87
CA LEU A 93 15.52 -20.27 31.29
C LEU A 93 16.69 -20.60 32.23
N TRP A 94 17.51 -21.57 31.84
CA TRP A 94 18.75 -21.98 32.51
C TRP A 94 20.00 -21.21 32.00
N GLY A 95 19.84 -20.21 31.14
CA GLY A 95 20.93 -19.37 30.65
C GLY A 95 21.51 -18.46 31.74
N PRO A 96 22.78 -18.02 31.61
CA PRO A 96 23.42 -17.16 32.61
C PRO A 96 22.73 -15.81 32.80
N GLU A 97 21.92 -15.37 31.84
CA GLU A 97 21.11 -14.15 31.87
C GLU A 97 19.91 -14.27 32.81
N ALA A 98 19.24 -15.44 32.81
CA ALA A 98 18.04 -15.74 33.59
C ALA A 98 18.32 -16.45 34.92
N GLN A 99 19.44 -17.19 35.01
CA GLN A 99 19.93 -17.85 36.24
C GLN A 99 18.94 -18.88 36.84
N GLY A 100 18.05 -19.45 36.04
CA GLY A 100 17.01 -20.39 36.48
C GLY A 100 15.76 -19.72 37.09
N ASP A 101 15.72 -18.40 37.21
CA ASP A 101 14.53 -17.67 37.68
C ASP A 101 13.55 -17.45 36.52
N PHE A 102 12.39 -18.10 36.61
CA PHE A 102 11.31 -17.99 35.63
C PHE A 102 10.77 -16.56 35.51
N THR A 103 10.69 -15.82 36.61
CA THR A 103 10.20 -14.43 36.62
C THR A 103 11.15 -13.53 35.84
N ARG A 104 12.45 -13.64 36.13
CA ARG A 104 13.51 -12.93 35.41
C ARG A 104 13.61 -13.33 33.94
N TRP A 105 13.44 -14.61 33.62
CA TRP A 105 13.37 -15.09 32.24
C TRP A 105 12.20 -14.46 31.45
N CYS A 106 11.01 -14.37 32.07
CA CYS A 106 9.87 -13.65 31.49
C CYS A 106 10.22 -12.17 31.25
N GLN A 107 10.80 -11.49 32.25
CA GLN A 107 11.18 -10.07 32.18
C GLN A 107 12.21 -9.75 31.08
N LEU A 108 13.13 -10.67 30.79
CA LEU A 108 14.14 -10.48 29.73
C LEU A 108 13.60 -10.71 28.31
N GLY A 109 12.33 -11.10 28.16
CA GLY A 109 11.68 -11.40 26.88
C GLY A 109 11.70 -12.88 26.48
N GLY A 110 12.06 -13.79 27.40
CA GLY A 110 12.18 -15.22 27.13
C GLY A 110 10.89 -15.86 26.56
N LEU A 111 9.72 -15.40 27.03
CA LEU A 111 8.43 -15.88 26.52
C LEU A 111 8.25 -15.64 25.01
N TRP A 112 8.73 -14.52 24.46
CA TRP A 112 8.64 -14.28 23.02
C TRP A 112 9.49 -15.27 22.26
N THR A 113 10.74 -15.52 22.67
CA THR A 113 11.60 -16.51 21.99
C THR A 113 11.00 -17.91 22.08
N PHE A 114 10.36 -18.25 23.20
CA PHE A 114 9.66 -19.52 23.40
C PHE A 114 8.47 -19.66 22.45
N VAL A 115 7.57 -18.67 22.40
CA VAL A 115 6.38 -18.67 21.53
C VAL A 115 6.78 -18.63 20.04
N SER A 116 7.76 -17.80 19.66
CA SER A 116 8.24 -17.67 18.29
C SER A 116 8.93 -18.95 17.78
N LEU A 117 9.78 -19.58 18.60
CA LEU A 117 10.50 -20.81 18.21
C LEU A 117 9.55 -22.01 18.11
N HIS A 118 8.73 -22.25 19.13
CA HIS A 118 7.74 -23.33 19.08
C HIS A 118 6.68 -23.05 18.00
N GLY A 119 6.32 -21.79 17.75
CA GLY A 119 5.35 -21.43 16.72
C GLY A 119 5.87 -21.69 15.31
N ALA A 120 7.17 -21.42 15.07
CA ALA A 120 7.83 -21.76 13.82
C ALA A 120 7.85 -23.28 13.58
N PHE A 121 8.23 -24.09 14.59
CA PHE A 121 8.21 -25.55 14.47
C PHE A 121 6.79 -26.12 14.34
N GLY A 122 5.81 -25.54 15.05
CA GLY A 122 4.40 -25.88 14.92
C GLY A 122 3.90 -25.63 13.50
N LEU A 123 4.24 -24.49 12.89
CA LEU A 123 3.86 -24.18 11.52
C LEU A 123 4.58 -25.02 10.45
N ILE A 124 5.83 -25.42 10.71
CA ILE A 124 6.52 -26.42 9.89
C ILE A 124 5.78 -27.76 9.98
N GLY A 125 5.41 -28.20 11.19
CA GLY A 125 4.56 -29.37 11.41
C GLY A 125 3.23 -29.26 10.67
N PHE A 126 2.55 -28.11 10.76
CA PHE A 126 1.29 -27.85 10.05
C PHE A 126 1.43 -28.00 8.53
N MET A 127 2.48 -27.46 7.91
CA MET A 127 2.69 -27.61 6.47
C MET A 127 3.06 -29.03 6.08
N LEU A 128 3.94 -29.69 6.84
CA LEU A 128 4.26 -31.11 6.62
C LEU A 128 2.98 -31.96 6.71
N ARG A 129 2.06 -31.63 7.63
CA ARG A 129 0.74 -32.24 7.72
C ARG A 129 -0.11 -31.99 6.49
N GLN A 130 -0.11 -30.77 5.92
CA GLN A 130 -0.81 -30.51 4.65
C GLN A 130 -0.22 -31.33 3.48
N PHE A 131 1.09 -31.56 3.45
CA PHE A 131 1.71 -32.45 2.46
C PHE A 131 1.41 -33.94 2.71
N GLU A 132 1.41 -34.39 3.97
CA GLU A 132 1.04 -35.76 4.37
C GLU A 132 -0.43 -36.05 4.07
N LEU A 133 -1.33 -35.10 4.37
CA LEU A 133 -2.75 -35.13 3.99
C LEU A 133 -2.90 -35.17 2.47
N ALA A 134 -2.32 -34.21 1.74
CA ALA A 134 -2.41 -34.17 0.28
C ALA A 134 -1.93 -35.48 -0.36
N ARG A 135 -0.83 -36.07 0.14
CA ARG A 135 -0.35 -37.38 -0.32
C ARG A 135 -1.31 -38.52 0.05
N SER A 136 -1.90 -38.49 1.24
CA SER A 136 -2.82 -39.54 1.72
C SER A 136 -4.16 -39.53 0.97
N VAL A 137 -4.69 -38.35 0.63
CA VAL A 137 -5.90 -38.17 -0.19
C VAL A 137 -5.60 -37.98 -1.69
N GLN A 138 -4.39 -38.28 -2.13
CA GLN A 138 -3.92 -38.20 -3.52
C GLN A 138 -4.08 -36.83 -4.23
N LEU A 139 -4.28 -35.75 -3.47
CA LEU A 139 -4.27 -34.38 -3.98
C LEU A 139 -2.87 -34.00 -4.45
N ARG A 140 -2.81 -33.15 -5.49
CA ARG A 140 -1.52 -32.70 -6.05
C ARG A 140 -0.74 -31.89 -5.00
N PRO A 141 0.57 -32.15 -4.79
CA PRO A 141 1.33 -31.57 -3.67
C PRO A 141 1.32 -30.04 -3.58
N TYR A 142 1.13 -29.32 -4.69
CA TYR A 142 1.04 -27.86 -4.66
C TYR A 142 -0.23 -27.33 -3.98
N ASN A 143 -1.27 -28.15 -3.79
CA ASN A 143 -2.45 -27.75 -3.01
C ASN A 143 -2.09 -27.52 -1.53
N ALA A 144 -1.12 -28.27 -0.98
CA ALA A 144 -0.60 -28.01 0.36
C ALA A 144 0.05 -26.61 0.46
N ILE A 145 0.64 -26.10 -0.62
CA ILE A 145 1.27 -24.76 -0.67
C ILE A 145 0.23 -23.64 -0.57
N ALA A 146 -1.03 -23.87 -0.98
CA ALA A 146 -2.11 -22.89 -0.80
C ALA A 146 -2.36 -22.58 0.69
N PHE A 147 -2.06 -23.53 1.59
CA PHE A 147 -2.14 -23.37 3.03
C PHE A 147 -0.87 -22.77 3.67
N SER A 148 0.05 -22.20 2.89
CA SER A 148 1.27 -21.54 3.41
C SER A 148 1.02 -20.13 3.98
N ILE A 149 -0.19 -19.58 3.82
CA ILE A 149 -0.54 -18.23 4.28
C ILE A 149 -0.35 -18.04 5.81
N PRO A 150 -0.70 -18.98 6.71
CA PRO A 150 -0.35 -18.92 8.13
C PRO A 150 1.17 -18.82 8.40
N ILE A 151 2.03 -19.45 7.57
CA ILE A 151 3.48 -19.22 7.65
C ILE A 151 3.81 -17.78 7.26
N ALA A 152 3.30 -17.30 6.12
CA ALA A 152 3.58 -15.93 5.69
C ALA A 152 3.18 -14.91 6.76
N VAL A 153 1.99 -15.07 7.36
CA VAL A 153 1.48 -14.24 8.46
C VAL A 153 2.37 -14.34 9.70
N PHE A 154 2.76 -15.55 10.14
CA PHE A 154 3.60 -15.72 11.32
C PHE A 154 5.03 -15.22 11.10
N VAL A 155 5.65 -15.53 9.96
CA VAL A 155 6.98 -15.02 9.60
C VAL A 155 6.94 -13.50 9.53
N SER A 156 5.94 -12.92 8.86
CA SER A 156 5.79 -11.46 8.80
C SER A 156 5.56 -10.83 10.18
N LEU A 157 4.64 -11.34 11.02
CA LEU A 157 4.24 -10.68 12.27
C LEU A 157 5.08 -11.04 13.50
N PHE A 158 5.51 -12.31 13.64
CA PHE A 158 6.25 -12.79 14.81
C PHE A 158 7.76 -12.81 14.60
N LEU A 159 8.29 -12.94 13.38
CA LEU A 159 9.75 -13.04 13.14
C LEU A 159 10.34 -11.77 12.50
N ILE A 160 9.77 -11.33 11.39
CA ILE A 160 10.29 -10.22 10.57
C ILE A 160 9.89 -8.85 11.13
N TYR A 161 8.61 -8.64 11.46
CA TYR A 161 8.13 -7.36 11.97
C TYR A 161 8.89 -6.87 13.22
N PRO A 162 9.27 -7.74 14.18
CA PRO A 162 10.09 -7.30 15.32
C PRO A 162 11.55 -6.94 14.98
N LEU A 163 12.12 -7.35 13.83
CA LEU A 163 13.54 -7.07 13.49
C LEU A 163 13.83 -5.57 13.36
N GLY A 164 12.81 -4.75 13.09
CA GLY A 164 12.93 -3.30 12.95
C GLY A 164 12.71 -2.50 14.24
N GLN A 165 12.57 -3.13 15.41
CA GLN A 165 12.15 -2.46 16.65
C GLN A 165 12.98 -2.88 17.87
N SER A 166 13.92 -2.03 18.29
CA SER A 166 14.68 -2.22 19.53
C SER A 166 13.93 -1.70 20.76
N GLY A 167 13.15 -2.58 21.40
CA GLY A 167 12.50 -2.35 22.71
C GLY A 167 10.98 -2.40 22.68
N TRP A 168 10.38 -3.34 23.42
CA TRP A 168 8.94 -3.63 23.46
C TRP A 168 8.27 -3.14 24.76
N PHE A 169 8.55 -1.89 25.15
CA PHE A 169 7.82 -1.20 26.22
C PHE A 169 6.87 -0.16 25.64
N PHE A 170 5.71 -0.59 25.10
CA PHE A 170 4.44 0.14 25.14
C PHE A 170 3.29 -0.73 24.62
N ALA A 171 2.35 -1.06 25.51
CA ALA A 171 0.99 -1.36 25.08
C ALA A 171 0.29 -0.03 24.74
N PRO A 172 -0.46 0.07 23.62
CA PRO A 172 -1.12 1.30 23.25
C PRO A 172 -2.41 1.47 24.04
N SER A 173 -2.42 2.38 25.01
CA SER A 173 -3.67 3.04 25.41
C SER A 173 -4.30 3.72 24.18
N PHE A 174 -5.64 3.86 24.16
CA PHE A 174 -6.39 4.61 23.15
C PHE A 174 -5.74 5.98 22.86
N GLY A 175 -4.92 6.07 21.80
CA GLY A 175 -4.07 7.24 21.57
C GLY A 175 -3.05 7.09 20.45
N THR A 176 -2.19 6.06 20.48
CA THR A 176 -0.88 6.10 19.79
C THR A 176 -0.58 4.89 18.88
N LEU A 177 -1.37 4.71 17.82
CA LEU A 177 -0.99 3.87 16.67
C LEU A 177 -1.29 4.60 15.35
N ASN A 178 -0.37 4.51 14.39
CA ASN A 178 -0.52 5.10 13.05
C ASN A 178 -1.61 4.33 12.26
N PRO A 179 -2.57 5.01 11.60
CA PRO A 179 -3.62 4.37 10.81
C PRO A 179 -3.10 3.38 9.76
N PHE A 180 -1.96 3.67 9.11
CA PHE A 180 -1.36 2.75 8.14
C PHE A 180 -0.82 1.46 8.78
N HIS A 181 -0.41 1.51 10.05
CA HIS A 181 -0.04 0.31 10.78
C HIS A 181 -1.28 -0.56 11.08
N MET A 182 -2.36 0.05 11.61
CA MET A 182 -3.61 -0.69 11.82
C MET A 182 -4.24 -1.15 10.49
N MET A 183 -4.08 -0.42 9.39
CA MET A 183 -4.54 -0.80 8.05
C MET A 183 -3.71 -1.95 7.45
N GLY A 184 -2.39 -1.95 7.65
CA GLY A 184 -1.52 -3.07 7.27
C GLY A 184 -1.82 -4.33 8.08
N VAL A 185 -2.00 -4.19 9.40
CA VAL A 185 -2.38 -5.30 10.28
C VAL A 185 -3.80 -5.80 9.97
N ALA A 186 -4.78 -4.92 9.79
CA ALA A 186 -6.15 -5.30 9.40
C ALA A 186 -6.22 -5.84 7.96
N GLY A 187 -5.35 -5.41 7.05
CA GLY A 187 -5.23 -5.93 5.70
C GLY A 187 -4.63 -7.34 5.68
N ILE A 188 -3.55 -7.57 6.44
CA ILE A 188 -2.93 -8.90 6.58
C ILE A 188 -3.84 -9.85 7.35
N LEU A 189 -4.46 -9.40 8.45
CA LEU A 189 -5.42 -10.22 9.21
C LEU A 189 -6.72 -10.42 8.44
N GLY A 190 -7.18 -9.45 7.66
CA GLY A 190 -8.33 -9.57 6.77
C GLY A 190 -8.08 -10.56 5.63
N ALA A 191 -6.91 -10.49 4.98
CA ALA A 191 -6.48 -11.47 3.99
C ALA A 191 -6.29 -12.87 4.62
N ALA A 192 -5.71 -12.95 5.81
CA ALA A 192 -5.54 -14.21 6.54
C ALA A 192 -6.88 -14.80 6.99
N LEU A 193 -7.82 -13.98 7.46
CA LEU A 193 -9.17 -14.39 7.83
C LEU A 193 -9.97 -14.82 6.62
N LEU A 194 -9.93 -14.07 5.51
CA LEU A 194 -10.59 -14.47 4.26
C LEU A 194 -9.97 -15.73 3.66
N CYS A 195 -8.66 -15.94 3.80
CA CYS A 195 -8.00 -17.18 3.38
C CYS A 195 -8.23 -18.35 4.35
N ALA A 196 -8.40 -18.09 5.64
CA ALA A 196 -8.79 -19.11 6.63
C ALA A 196 -10.26 -19.50 6.48
N ILE A 197 -11.15 -18.53 6.20
CA ILE A 197 -12.54 -18.77 5.79
C ILE A 197 -12.55 -19.54 4.48
N HIS A 198 -11.75 -19.16 3.48
CA HIS A 198 -11.64 -19.90 2.21
C HIS A 198 -11.12 -21.33 2.44
N GLY A 199 -10.06 -21.52 3.22
CA GLY A 199 -9.51 -22.83 3.56
C GLY A 199 -10.46 -23.71 4.39
N ALA A 200 -11.22 -23.11 5.31
CA ALA A 200 -12.28 -23.79 6.05
C ALA A 200 -13.52 -24.06 5.19
N THR A 201 -13.82 -23.21 4.21
CA THR A 201 -14.88 -23.47 3.22
C THR A 201 -14.48 -24.63 2.33
N VAL A 202 -13.25 -24.62 1.78
CA VAL A 202 -12.67 -25.72 0.99
C VAL A 202 -12.60 -27.01 1.80
N GLY A 203 -12.20 -26.94 3.07
CA GLY A 203 -12.17 -28.08 3.99
C GLY A 203 -13.56 -28.63 4.33
N ASN A 204 -14.54 -27.76 4.57
CA ASN A 204 -15.93 -28.17 4.81
C ASN A 204 -16.61 -28.69 3.52
N THR A 205 -16.22 -28.23 2.32
CA THR A 205 -16.71 -28.80 1.04
C THR A 205 -16.00 -30.10 0.63
N LEU A 206 -14.91 -30.48 1.32
CA LEU A 206 -14.23 -31.77 1.18
C LEU A 206 -14.85 -32.87 2.06
N PHE A 207 -15.65 -32.46 3.04
CA PHE A 207 -16.50 -33.31 3.85
C PHE A 207 -17.90 -32.71 3.86
N GLU A 208 -18.58 -32.68 2.71
CA GLU A 208 -20.04 -32.85 2.70
C GLU A 208 -20.37 -34.32 2.43
N ASP A 209 -21.48 -34.69 3.03
CA ASP A 209 -21.44 -35.69 4.05
C ASP A 209 -22.98 -35.68 4.40
N GLY A 210 -23.81 -36.67 4.02
CA GLY A 210 -25.27 -36.47 3.78
C GLY A 210 -26.36 -37.31 4.50
N ASP A 211 -27.59 -36.82 4.33
CA ASP A 211 -28.90 -37.46 4.47
C ASP A 211 -29.34 -38.05 5.82
N GLY A 212 -29.02 -37.30 6.89
CA GLY A 212 -30.04 -36.90 7.86
C GLY A 212 -30.32 -35.41 7.75
N ALA A 213 -31.27 -34.85 8.51
CA ALA A 213 -31.41 -33.40 8.65
C ALA A 213 -30.31 -32.84 9.58
N ASN A 214 -29.05 -32.96 9.15
CA ASN A 214 -27.85 -32.50 9.83
C ASN A 214 -26.65 -32.60 8.86
N THR A 215 -25.72 -31.65 8.96
CA THR A 215 -24.75 -31.29 7.91
C THR A 215 -23.65 -32.30 7.61
N PHE A 216 -23.64 -33.54 8.17
CA PHE A 216 -22.52 -34.48 7.98
C PHE A 216 -22.79 -36.04 7.98
N ARG A 217 -22.38 -36.75 6.88
CA ARG A 217 -22.07 -38.21 6.60
C ARG A 217 -21.32 -38.60 5.23
N ALA A 218 -20.04 -38.98 5.25
CA ALA A 218 -19.03 -38.91 4.14
C ALA A 218 -18.95 -39.90 2.91
N PHE A 219 -17.92 -39.61 2.08
CA PHE A 219 -17.37 -40.20 0.83
C PHE A 219 -17.15 -41.74 0.73
N ASN A 220 -17.12 -42.32 -0.49
CA ASN A 220 -16.80 -43.74 -0.75
C ASN A 220 -15.54 -43.94 -1.64
N PRO A 221 -14.48 -44.68 -1.21
CA PRO A 221 -13.16 -44.67 -1.88
C PRO A 221 -13.01 -45.38 -3.24
N THR A 222 -14.06 -45.99 -3.81
CA THR A 222 -13.98 -46.74 -5.07
C THR A 222 -14.69 -46.09 -6.26
N GLN A 223 -15.09 -44.82 -6.12
CA GLN A 223 -15.66 -44.01 -7.20
C GLN A 223 -14.62 -43.76 -8.32
N ALA A 224 -15.06 -43.82 -9.58
CA ALA A 224 -14.20 -43.74 -10.76
C ALA A 224 -14.13 -42.36 -11.44
N GLU A 225 -14.88 -41.36 -10.95
CA GLU A 225 -15.01 -40.01 -11.53
C GLU A 225 -14.95 -38.92 -10.44
N GLU A 226 -14.74 -37.66 -10.82
CA GLU A 226 -14.40 -36.54 -9.91
C GLU A 226 -15.61 -35.98 -9.14
N THR A 227 -15.41 -35.53 -7.89
CA THR A 227 -16.48 -35.22 -6.91
C THR A 227 -17.46 -34.11 -7.33
N TYR A 228 -17.06 -33.22 -8.24
CA TYR A 228 -17.93 -32.15 -8.75
C TYR A 228 -17.89 -32.09 -10.28
N SER A 229 -18.40 -33.14 -10.94
CA SER A 229 -19.02 -32.96 -12.25
C SER A 229 -20.51 -32.68 -12.06
N MET A 230 -21.09 -31.81 -12.88
CA MET A 230 -22.53 -31.57 -12.90
C MET A 230 -23.18 -32.29 -14.10
N GLU A 231 -22.68 -33.50 -14.38
CA GLU A 231 -23.23 -34.45 -15.34
C GLU A 231 -23.80 -35.65 -14.58
N ILE A 232 -25.12 -35.82 -14.62
CA ILE A 232 -25.74 -37.06 -14.15
C ILE A 232 -25.83 -38.04 -15.32
N ARG A 233 -25.14 -39.18 -15.20
CA ARG A 233 -25.43 -40.35 -16.04
C ARG A 233 -26.75 -40.98 -15.61
N ALA A 234 -27.54 -41.33 -16.61
CA ALA A 234 -28.87 -41.89 -16.43
C ALA A 234 -28.87 -43.31 -15.84
N ALA A 235 -29.74 -43.55 -14.86
CA ALA A 235 -30.37 -44.85 -14.63
C ALA A 235 -31.75 -44.66 -13.96
N GLU A 236 -32.81 -45.02 -14.69
CA GLU A 236 -34.07 -45.56 -14.17
C GLU A 236 -34.92 -44.75 -13.14
N ASP A 237 -35.49 -43.60 -13.54
CA ASP A 237 -36.78 -43.12 -12.97
C ASP A 237 -37.53 -42.15 -13.94
N PRO A 238 -38.88 -42.14 -14.03
CA PRO A 238 -39.62 -41.31 -15.01
C PRO A 238 -39.62 -39.78 -14.80
N GLU A 239 -39.02 -39.23 -13.75
CA GLU A 239 -38.93 -37.76 -13.54
C GLU A 239 -37.88 -37.04 -14.42
N PHE A 240 -37.29 -37.78 -15.36
CA PHE A 240 -36.06 -37.44 -16.10
C PHE A 240 -36.06 -36.10 -16.88
N GLU A 241 -37.22 -35.60 -17.33
CA GLU A 241 -37.30 -34.30 -18.03
C GLU A 241 -37.04 -33.10 -17.11
N THR A 242 -37.48 -33.17 -15.85
CA THR A 242 -37.36 -32.06 -14.89
C THR A 242 -35.92 -31.83 -14.45
N PHE A 243 -35.12 -32.90 -14.42
CA PHE A 243 -33.74 -32.87 -13.95
C PHE A 243 -32.78 -32.24 -14.98
N TYR A 244 -32.91 -32.61 -16.25
CA TYR A 244 -32.12 -32.05 -17.34
C TYR A 244 -32.19 -30.52 -17.40
N THR A 245 -33.38 -29.96 -17.17
CA THR A 245 -33.59 -28.51 -17.15
C THR A 245 -32.81 -27.82 -16.02
N LYS A 246 -32.70 -28.44 -14.83
CA LYS A 246 -31.98 -27.87 -13.68
C LYS A 246 -30.45 -27.88 -13.85
N ASN A 247 -29.85 -28.99 -14.30
CA ASN A 247 -28.39 -29.03 -14.50
C ASN A 247 -27.93 -28.12 -15.66
N ILE A 248 -28.74 -27.98 -16.71
CA ILE A 248 -28.48 -26.98 -17.76
C ILE A 248 -28.49 -25.56 -17.17
N LEU A 249 -29.43 -25.24 -16.26
CA LEU A 249 -29.51 -23.92 -15.63
C LEU A 249 -28.33 -23.63 -14.68
N LEU A 250 -27.88 -24.60 -13.88
CA LEU A 250 -26.81 -24.38 -12.89
C LEU A 250 -25.41 -24.36 -13.52
N ASN A 251 -25.12 -25.23 -14.51
CA ASN A 251 -23.88 -25.11 -15.31
C ASN A 251 -23.82 -23.77 -16.05
N LYS A 252 -24.96 -23.31 -16.59
CA LYS A 252 -25.08 -22.00 -17.25
C LYS A 252 -24.92 -20.82 -16.28
N ALA A 253 -25.12 -21.01 -14.97
CA ALA A 253 -24.91 -19.99 -13.94
C ALA A 253 -23.46 -19.89 -13.43
N LEU A 254 -22.66 -20.96 -13.58
CA LEU A 254 -21.26 -21.03 -13.17
C LEU A 254 -20.27 -20.90 -14.35
N ALA A 255 -20.73 -21.09 -15.59
CA ALA A 255 -19.94 -20.92 -16.81
C ALA A 255 -19.09 -19.64 -16.77
N GLY A 256 -17.78 -19.79 -16.96
CA GLY A 256 -16.84 -18.67 -16.98
C GLY A 256 -16.24 -18.27 -15.63
N ARG A 257 -16.54 -18.99 -14.54
CA ARG A 257 -16.09 -18.65 -13.17
C ARG A 257 -15.07 -19.64 -12.58
N ASP A 258 -14.65 -20.64 -13.34
CA ASP A 258 -13.66 -21.64 -12.98
C ASP A 258 -12.39 -21.56 -13.89
N GLN A 259 -11.44 -22.47 -13.69
CA GLN A 259 -10.20 -22.50 -14.47
C GLN A 259 -10.32 -23.31 -15.77
N GLU A 260 -11.20 -24.29 -15.84
CA GLU A 260 -11.32 -25.23 -16.96
C GLU A 260 -12.07 -24.58 -18.13
N THR A 261 -13.10 -23.78 -17.85
CA THR A 261 -13.88 -23.07 -18.87
C THR A 261 -13.16 -21.87 -19.47
N ILE A 262 -12.28 -21.16 -18.73
CA ILE A 262 -11.62 -19.92 -19.19
C ILE A 262 -10.09 -20.03 -19.32
N GLY A 263 -9.47 -21.02 -18.68
CA GLY A 263 -8.00 -21.17 -18.67
C GLY A 263 -7.26 -20.22 -17.71
N PHE A 264 -7.96 -19.46 -16.87
CA PHE A 264 -7.35 -18.64 -15.81
C PHE A 264 -7.56 -19.26 -14.43
N ALA A 265 -6.46 -19.50 -13.72
CA ALA A 265 -6.46 -19.90 -12.32
C ALA A 265 -7.03 -18.81 -11.40
N TRP A 266 -7.46 -19.19 -10.19
CA TRP A 266 -8.16 -18.31 -9.25
C TRP A 266 -7.36 -17.04 -8.88
N TRP A 267 -6.04 -17.14 -8.73
CA TRP A 267 -5.16 -15.99 -8.44
C TRP A 267 -5.06 -14.98 -9.60
N ALA A 268 -5.49 -15.38 -10.81
CA ALA A 268 -5.67 -14.52 -11.98
C ALA A 268 -7.16 -14.28 -12.30
N GLY A 269 -8.08 -14.53 -11.35
CA GLY A 269 -9.53 -14.60 -11.60
C GLY A 269 -10.12 -13.36 -12.27
N ASN A 270 -9.60 -12.16 -11.99
CA ASN A 270 -10.05 -10.91 -12.65
C ASN A 270 -9.78 -10.89 -14.17
N ALA A 271 -8.84 -11.68 -14.68
CA ALA A 271 -8.62 -11.82 -16.12
C ALA A 271 -9.79 -12.52 -16.85
N ARG A 272 -10.67 -13.22 -16.11
CA ARG A 272 -11.92 -13.79 -16.66
C ARG A 272 -12.93 -12.70 -17.05
N LEU A 273 -12.81 -11.49 -16.48
CA LEU A 273 -13.71 -10.37 -16.74
C LEU A 273 -13.40 -9.61 -18.04
N ILE A 274 -12.33 -9.94 -18.78
CA ILE A 274 -11.86 -9.17 -19.94
C ILE A 274 -12.98 -8.96 -20.98
N ASN A 275 -13.83 -9.97 -21.24
CA ASN A 275 -14.91 -9.88 -22.22
C ASN A 275 -16.32 -9.80 -21.57
N LEU A 276 -16.41 -9.49 -20.28
CA LEU A 276 -17.67 -9.37 -19.54
C LEU A 276 -17.90 -7.91 -19.16
N SER A 277 -18.28 -7.08 -20.15
CA SER A 277 -18.30 -5.61 -20.04
C SER A 277 -19.18 -5.09 -18.89
N GLY A 278 -20.31 -5.74 -18.60
CA GLY A 278 -21.21 -5.37 -17.50
C GLY A 278 -20.63 -5.71 -16.13
N LYS A 279 -20.05 -6.90 -15.96
CA LYS A 279 -19.36 -7.26 -14.71
C LYS A 279 -18.09 -6.45 -14.48
N LEU A 280 -17.36 -6.15 -15.55
CA LEU A 280 -16.15 -5.33 -15.50
C LEU A 280 -16.48 -3.88 -15.15
N LEU A 281 -17.60 -3.33 -15.64
CA LEU A 281 -18.14 -2.04 -15.21
C LEU A 281 -18.42 -2.05 -13.69
N GLY A 282 -19.13 -3.06 -13.19
CA GLY A 282 -19.42 -3.18 -11.76
C GLY A 282 -18.17 -3.27 -10.89
N ALA A 283 -17.14 -3.99 -11.34
CA ALA A 283 -15.84 -4.03 -10.66
C ALA A 283 -15.12 -2.66 -10.63
N HIS A 284 -15.17 -1.88 -11.71
CA HIS A 284 -14.60 -0.54 -11.76
C HIS A 284 -15.37 0.45 -10.87
N GLU A 285 -16.70 0.40 -10.89
CA GLU A 285 -17.56 1.27 -10.08
C GLU A 285 -17.44 0.97 -8.58
N ALA A 286 -17.42 -0.31 -8.20
CA ALA A 286 -17.16 -0.72 -6.81
C ALA A 286 -15.76 -0.26 -6.35
N HIS A 287 -14.74 -0.37 -7.21
CA HIS A 287 -13.39 0.11 -6.91
C HIS A 287 -13.33 1.64 -6.76
N ALA A 288 -14.06 2.39 -7.60
CA ALA A 288 -14.23 3.84 -7.42
C ALA A 288 -14.93 4.16 -6.09
N GLY A 289 -15.95 3.38 -5.72
CA GLY A 289 -16.59 3.43 -4.40
C GLY A 289 -15.61 3.25 -3.24
N LEU A 290 -14.67 2.30 -3.33
CA LEU A 290 -13.63 2.10 -2.32
C LEU A 290 -12.67 3.30 -2.18
N ILE A 291 -12.27 3.91 -3.31
CA ILE A 291 -11.42 5.13 -3.30
C ILE A 291 -12.16 6.29 -2.60
N VAL A 292 -13.41 6.53 -2.97
CA VAL A 292 -14.23 7.61 -2.41
C VAL A 292 -14.57 7.33 -0.93
N LEU A 293 -14.77 6.06 -0.56
CA LEU A 293 -14.97 5.63 0.84
C LEU A 293 -13.72 5.92 1.67
N TRP A 294 -12.53 5.57 1.17
CA TRP A 294 -11.27 5.88 1.85
C TRP A 294 -11.10 7.39 2.04
N ALA A 295 -11.33 8.20 1.00
CA ALA A 295 -11.24 9.66 1.09
C ALA A 295 -12.20 10.25 2.15
N GLY A 296 -13.45 9.79 2.19
CA GLY A 296 -14.44 10.23 3.18
C GLY A 296 -14.12 9.78 4.61
N ALA A 297 -13.77 8.50 4.79
CA ALA A 297 -13.48 7.90 6.10
C ALA A 297 -12.15 8.40 6.70
N MET A 298 -11.10 8.54 5.88
CA MET A 298 -9.80 9.04 6.31
C MET A 298 -9.88 10.54 6.68
N ASN A 299 -10.63 11.35 5.91
CA ASN A 299 -10.90 12.75 6.27
C ASN A 299 -11.71 12.84 7.58
N LEU A 300 -12.73 11.99 7.77
CA LEU A 300 -13.47 11.91 9.04
C LEU A 300 -12.54 11.56 10.22
N PHE A 301 -11.62 10.61 10.03
CA PHE A 301 -10.62 10.22 11.05
C PHE A 301 -9.64 11.35 11.38
N GLU A 302 -9.11 12.04 10.36
CA GLU A 302 -8.21 13.18 10.55
C GLU A 302 -8.90 14.32 11.31
N VAL A 303 -10.12 14.72 10.91
CA VAL A 303 -10.89 15.76 11.61
C VAL A 303 -11.19 15.36 13.06
N ALA A 304 -11.49 14.09 13.33
CA ALA A 304 -11.79 13.61 14.69
C ALA A 304 -10.58 13.65 15.64
N ARG A 305 -9.36 13.81 15.11
CA ARG A 305 -8.11 13.85 15.87
C ARG A 305 -7.34 15.17 15.71
N PHE A 306 -7.88 16.10 14.94
CA PHE A 306 -7.24 17.39 14.66
C PHE A 306 -7.30 18.32 15.87
N VAL A 307 -6.12 18.79 16.29
CA VAL A 307 -5.93 19.82 17.32
C VAL A 307 -5.51 21.11 16.60
N PRO A 308 -6.38 22.14 16.51
CA PRO A 308 -6.11 23.35 15.72
C PRO A 308 -4.92 24.19 16.22
N GLU A 309 -4.55 24.04 17.49
CA GLU A 309 -3.43 24.77 18.11
C GLU A 309 -2.05 24.20 17.73
N LYS A 310 -2.00 23.02 17.09
CA LYS A 310 -0.76 22.37 16.64
C LYS A 310 -0.60 22.48 15.12
N PRO A 311 0.63 22.54 14.60
CA PRO A 311 0.87 22.40 13.16
C PRO A 311 0.28 21.10 12.61
N MET A 312 -0.24 21.12 11.38
CA MET A 312 -0.86 19.94 10.77
C MET A 312 0.16 18.81 10.56
N TYR A 313 1.40 19.17 10.23
CA TYR A 313 2.46 18.22 9.93
C TYR A 313 2.98 17.45 11.15
N GLU A 314 2.77 17.95 12.38
CA GLU A 314 3.07 17.22 13.62
C GLU A 314 2.05 16.10 13.91
N GLN A 315 0.86 16.17 13.31
CA GLN A 315 -0.30 15.37 13.70
C GLN A 315 -0.52 14.12 12.82
N GLY A 316 0.36 13.88 11.85
CA GLY A 316 0.24 12.75 10.91
C GLY A 316 -0.92 12.88 9.91
N LEU A 317 -1.29 14.12 9.58
CA LEU A 317 -2.38 14.44 8.66
C LEU A 317 -1.86 14.50 7.22
N ILE A 318 -2.65 13.98 6.27
CA ILE A 318 -2.34 14.04 4.83
C ILE A 318 -3.50 14.60 4.00
N LEU A 319 -4.77 14.43 4.39
CA LEU A 319 -5.92 14.93 3.64
C LEU A 319 -6.34 16.35 4.05
N LEU A 320 -6.28 16.68 5.34
CA LEU A 320 -6.53 18.04 5.82
C LEU A 320 -5.56 19.07 5.21
N PRO A 321 -4.25 18.79 5.05
CA PRO A 321 -3.35 19.62 4.25
C PRO A 321 -3.83 19.90 2.81
N TYR A 322 -4.34 18.91 2.06
CA TYR A 322 -4.90 19.15 0.71
C TYR A 322 -6.13 20.04 0.74
N LEU A 323 -7.01 19.87 1.75
CA LEU A 323 -8.18 20.72 1.90
C LEU A 323 -7.78 22.14 2.30
N ALA A 324 -6.83 22.31 3.21
CA ALA A 324 -6.34 23.61 3.68
C ALA A 324 -5.71 24.46 2.56
N THR A 325 -5.03 23.83 1.59
CA THR A 325 -4.54 24.52 0.37
C THR A 325 -5.67 25.15 -0.45
N LEU A 326 -6.90 24.61 -0.36
CA LEU A 326 -8.06 25.09 -1.13
C LEU A 326 -9.01 25.96 -0.29
N ASP A 327 -9.42 25.51 0.90
CA ASP A 327 -10.35 26.18 1.80
C ASP A 327 -10.31 25.55 3.22
N THR A 328 -10.13 26.37 4.25
CA THR A 328 -10.07 25.93 5.64
C THR A 328 -11.44 25.66 6.28
N PHE A 329 -12.54 26.12 5.67
CA PHE A 329 -13.89 26.01 6.24
C PHE A 329 -14.63 24.71 5.87
N LEU A 330 -14.16 23.97 4.85
CA LEU A 330 -14.95 22.89 4.21
C LEU A 330 -14.74 21.45 4.75
N TYR A 331 -13.90 21.25 5.77
CA TYR A 331 -13.50 19.90 6.22
C TYR A 331 -14.69 18.98 6.56
N PHE A 332 -15.73 19.51 7.24
CA PHE A 332 -16.93 18.75 7.60
C PHE A 332 -17.82 18.42 6.38
N VAL A 333 -17.93 19.33 5.42
CA VAL A 333 -18.81 19.14 4.25
C VAL A 333 -18.21 18.09 3.32
N SER A 334 -16.90 18.18 3.06
CA SER A 334 -16.18 17.25 2.18
C SER A 334 -16.32 15.80 2.64
N ARG A 335 -16.10 15.50 3.94
CA ARG A 335 -16.17 14.12 4.46
C ARG A 335 -17.56 13.48 4.30
N VAL A 336 -18.65 14.23 4.54
CA VAL A 336 -20.03 13.70 4.44
C VAL A 336 -20.40 13.44 2.99
N LEU A 337 -20.04 14.34 2.07
CA LEU A 337 -20.30 14.16 0.65
C LEU A 337 -19.56 12.94 0.08
N HIS A 338 -18.27 12.76 0.40
CA HIS A 338 -17.52 11.58 -0.04
C HIS A 338 -18.10 10.29 0.57
N LEU A 339 -18.36 10.25 1.88
CA LEU A 339 -18.91 9.06 2.53
C LEU A 339 -20.33 8.68 2.04
N THR A 340 -21.14 9.65 1.64
CA THR A 340 -22.47 9.40 1.05
C THR A 340 -22.34 8.94 -0.41
N SER A 341 -21.44 9.56 -1.17
CA SER A 341 -21.21 9.23 -2.59
C SER A 341 -20.61 7.83 -2.76
N SER A 342 -19.75 7.38 -1.85
CA SER A 342 -19.18 6.04 -1.90
C SER A 342 -20.21 4.94 -1.68
N ALA A 343 -21.26 5.18 -0.89
CA ALA A 343 -22.37 4.25 -0.73
C ALA A 343 -23.18 4.08 -2.04
N VAL A 344 -23.38 5.17 -2.79
CA VAL A 344 -24.05 5.13 -4.10
C VAL A 344 -23.21 4.36 -5.12
N LEU A 345 -21.92 4.67 -5.23
CA LEU A 345 -20.98 3.96 -6.12
C LEU A 345 -20.82 2.48 -5.74
N GLY A 346 -20.78 2.17 -4.44
CA GLY A 346 -20.73 0.80 -3.94
C GLY A 346 -21.99 0.01 -4.30
N PHE A 347 -23.18 0.63 -4.20
CA PHE A 347 -24.43 0.00 -4.60
C PHE A 347 -24.48 -0.26 -6.11
N GLY A 348 -24.13 0.72 -6.95
CA GLY A 348 -24.05 0.55 -8.41
C GLY A 348 -23.06 -0.55 -8.81
N GLY A 349 -21.87 -0.54 -8.22
CA GLY A 349 -20.84 -1.54 -8.47
C GLY A 349 -21.26 -2.96 -8.08
N ILE A 350 -21.88 -3.15 -6.91
CA ILE A 350 -22.42 -4.45 -6.48
C ILE A 350 -23.54 -4.91 -7.42
N TYR A 351 -24.46 -4.01 -7.79
CA TYR A 351 -25.53 -4.30 -8.74
C TYR A 351 -24.96 -4.77 -10.08
N HIS A 352 -24.06 -4.01 -10.70
CA HIS A 352 -23.49 -4.37 -12.01
C HIS A 352 -22.57 -5.62 -11.97
N ALA A 353 -21.90 -5.90 -10.86
CA ALA A 353 -21.08 -7.11 -10.71
C ALA A 353 -21.93 -8.39 -10.56
N LEU A 354 -23.02 -8.34 -9.79
CA LEU A 354 -23.76 -9.53 -9.34
C LEU A 354 -25.12 -9.73 -10.02
N LEU A 355 -25.89 -8.65 -10.25
CA LEU A 355 -27.30 -8.69 -10.66
C LEU A 355 -27.55 -8.15 -12.07
N GLY A 356 -26.73 -7.21 -12.52
CA GLY A 356 -26.80 -6.63 -13.85
C GLY A 356 -26.43 -7.61 -14.98
N PRO A 357 -26.73 -7.25 -16.23
CA PRO A 357 -26.35 -8.08 -17.38
C PRO A 357 -24.82 -8.26 -17.45
N GLU A 358 -24.36 -9.47 -17.80
CA GLU A 358 -22.92 -9.79 -17.79
C GLU A 358 -22.16 -9.08 -18.93
N THR A 359 -22.85 -8.84 -20.04
CA THR A 359 -22.42 -8.14 -21.26
C THR A 359 -23.41 -7.02 -21.59
N LEU A 360 -22.92 -5.91 -22.15
CA LEU A 360 -23.73 -4.71 -22.43
C LEU A 360 -24.05 -4.55 -23.92
N GLU A 361 -23.37 -5.28 -24.79
CA GLU A 361 -23.35 -5.10 -26.26
C GLU A 361 -24.72 -5.32 -26.90
N GLU A 362 -25.49 -6.29 -26.41
CA GLU A 362 -26.83 -6.61 -26.95
C GLU A 362 -27.93 -5.73 -26.34
N SER A 363 -27.88 -5.49 -25.03
CA SER A 363 -28.94 -4.77 -24.29
C SER A 363 -28.81 -3.25 -24.38
N PHE A 364 -27.57 -2.74 -24.47
CA PHE A 364 -27.27 -1.32 -24.42
C PHE A 364 -26.12 -0.97 -25.39
N PRO A 365 -26.37 -0.90 -26.71
CA PRO A 365 -25.32 -0.76 -27.73
C PRO A 365 -24.43 0.49 -27.59
N PHE A 366 -24.86 1.53 -26.88
CA PHE A 366 -24.06 2.72 -26.58
C PHE A 366 -23.05 2.51 -25.42
N PHE A 367 -23.31 1.55 -24.53
CA PHE A 367 -22.48 1.24 -23.36
C PHE A 367 -21.68 -0.07 -23.53
N GLY A 368 -22.08 -0.95 -24.44
CA GLY A 368 -21.30 -2.12 -24.83
C GLY A 368 -20.12 -1.76 -25.74
N TYR A 369 -19.04 -2.54 -25.66
CA TYR A 369 -17.82 -2.28 -26.42
C TYR A 369 -17.02 -3.56 -26.66
N VAL A 370 -16.24 -3.56 -27.75
CA VAL A 370 -15.26 -4.61 -28.02
C VAL A 370 -13.88 -3.97 -28.01
N TRP A 371 -12.92 -4.53 -27.27
CA TRP A 371 -11.54 -4.00 -27.16
C TRP A 371 -10.81 -3.80 -28.50
N LYS A 372 -11.24 -4.52 -29.55
CA LYS A 372 -10.71 -4.40 -30.91
C LYS A 372 -11.35 -3.26 -31.71
N ASP A 373 -12.50 -2.73 -31.29
CA ASP A 373 -13.10 -1.55 -31.91
C ASP A 373 -12.35 -0.28 -31.47
N ARG A 374 -11.49 0.19 -32.37
CA ARG A 374 -10.64 1.35 -32.15
C ARG A 374 -11.42 2.67 -32.11
N ASN A 375 -12.63 2.72 -32.65
CA ASN A 375 -13.50 3.91 -32.64
C ASN A 375 -14.19 4.06 -31.29
N GLU A 376 -14.73 2.98 -30.74
CA GLU A 376 -15.33 3.01 -29.41
C GLU A 376 -14.26 3.29 -28.33
N MET A 377 -13.07 2.70 -28.46
CA MET A 377 -11.96 3.00 -27.55
C MET A 377 -11.51 4.47 -27.59
N THR A 378 -11.50 5.13 -28.77
CA THR A 378 -11.20 6.58 -28.83
C THR A 378 -12.37 7.45 -28.37
N THR A 379 -13.61 7.04 -28.61
CA THR A 379 -14.81 7.75 -28.14
C THR A 379 -14.89 7.75 -26.61
N ILE A 380 -14.72 6.57 -25.98
CA ILE A 380 -14.66 6.43 -24.52
C ILE A 380 -13.49 7.25 -23.95
N LEU A 381 -12.29 7.19 -24.55
CA LEU A 381 -11.16 8.03 -24.14
C LEU A 381 -11.50 9.52 -24.24
N GLY A 382 -12.13 9.94 -25.33
CA GLY A 382 -12.46 11.35 -25.58
C GLY A 382 -13.47 11.92 -24.60
N ILE A 383 -14.49 11.13 -24.21
CA ILE A 383 -15.44 11.50 -23.15
C ILE A 383 -14.71 11.71 -21.82
N HIS A 384 -13.83 10.77 -21.43
CA HIS A 384 -13.03 10.91 -20.20
C HIS A 384 -12.09 12.11 -20.24
N LEU A 385 -11.48 12.43 -21.38
CA LEU A 385 -10.65 13.63 -21.55
C LEU A 385 -11.46 14.92 -21.38
N ILE A 386 -12.69 15.01 -21.89
CA ILE A 386 -13.57 16.16 -21.65
C ILE A 386 -13.89 16.30 -20.15
N LEU A 387 -14.24 15.19 -19.47
CA LEU A 387 -14.52 15.20 -18.03
C LEU A 387 -13.29 15.64 -17.20
N LEU A 388 -12.10 15.14 -17.53
CA LEU A 388 -10.84 15.56 -16.88
C LEU A 388 -10.55 17.06 -17.14
N GLY A 389 -10.83 17.56 -18.34
CA GLY A 389 -10.68 18.97 -18.67
C GLY A 389 -11.64 19.86 -17.88
N ILE A 390 -12.90 19.43 -17.69
CA ILE A 390 -13.87 20.10 -16.82
C ILE A 390 -13.35 20.12 -15.37
N CYS A 391 -12.81 19.00 -14.86
CA CYS A 391 -12.22 18.95 -13.52
C CYS A 391 -11.04 19.92 -13.35
N ALA A 392 -10.18 20.09 -14.35
CA ALA A 392 -9.13 21.10 -14.32
C ALA A 392 -9.70 22.53 -14.23
N PHE A 393 -10.79 22.82 -14.98
CA PHE A 393 -11.48 24.11 -14.88
C PHE A 393 -12.21 24.33 -13.53
N LEU A 394 -12.59 23.28 -12.79
CA LEU A 394 -13.14 23.45 -11.43
C LEU A 394 -12.09 24.03 -10.47
N LEU A 395 -10.81 23.66 -10.59
CA LEU A 395 -9.72 24.28 -9.82
C LEU A 395 -9.51 25.76 -10.21
N VAL A 396 -9.54 26.06 -11.51
CA VAL A 396 -9.48 27.45 -12.01
C VAL A 396 -10.65 28.27 -11.45
N PHE A 397 -11.87 27.72 -11.46
CA PHE A 397 -13.05 28.37 -10.91
C PHE A 397 -12.93 28.62 -9.39
N LYS A 398 -12.36 27.67 -8.64
CA LYS A 398 -12.06 27.82 -7.21
C LYS A 398 -11.11 29.00 -6.95
N ALA A 399 -10.00 29.05 -7.68
CA ALA A 399 -8.95 30.07 -7.51
C ALA A 399 -9.36 31.49 -7.95
N LEU A 400 -10.15 31.61 -9.02
CA LEU A 400 -10.63 32.91 -9.53
C LEU A 400 -11.84 33.44 -8.74
N TYR A 401 -12.86 32.61 -8.54
CA TYR A 401 -14.19 33.07 -8.13
C TYR A 401 -14.55 32.65 -6.70
N SER A 402 -14.38 31.37 -6.36
CA SER A 402 -14.85 30.77 -5.10
C SER A 402 -13.84 30.85 -3.96
N GLY A 403 -13.56 32.08 -3.52
CA GLY A 403 -12.76 32.36 -2.32
C GLY A 403 -11.25 32.37 -2.50
N GLY A 404 -10.71 31.78 -3.58
CA GLY A 404 -9.26 31.73 -3.83
C GLY A 404 -8.62 30.40 -3.45
N VAL A 405 -7.31 30.43 -3.25
CA VAL A 405 -6.47 29.30 -2.79
C VAL A 405 -5.38 29.83 -1.86
N TYR A 406 -4.81 28.97 -1.01
CA TYR A 406 -3.73 29.36 -0.10
C TYR A 406 -2.42 29.64 -0.86
N ASP A 407 -1.84 30.82 -0.66
CA ASP A 407 -0.50 31.16 -1.13
C ASP A 407 0.47 31.28 0.04
N THR A 408 1.62 30.60 -0.02
CA THR A 408 2.71 30.74 0.96
C THR A 408 3.56 32.00 0.73
N TRP A 409 3.40 32.66 -0.43
CA TRP A 409 4.17 33.84 -0.86
C TRP A 409 3.43 35.17 -0.77
N ASP A 410 2.21 35.21 -0.19
CA ASP A 410 1.47 36.47 -0.08
C ASP A 410 2.21 37.52 0.79
N LEU A 411 1.91 38.79 0.53
CA LEU A 411 2.67 39.95 1.01
C LEU A 411 2.50 40.16 2.53
N GLY A 412 3.39 39.52 3.29
CA GLY A 412 3.44 39.60 4.76
C GLY A 412 3.43 38.24 5.46
N GLY A 413 3.25 37.16 4.70
CA GLY A 413 3.07 35.79 5.19
C GLY A 413 1.95 35.11 4.42
N GLY A 414 1.93 33.77 4.43
CA GLY A 414 0.97 33.04 3.61
C GLY A 414 -0.49 33.20 4.08
N ASP A 415 -1.39 33.40 3.11
CA ASP A 415 -2.84 33.59 3.30
C ASP A 415 -3.63 33.09 2.07
N VAL A 416 -4.95 32.99 2.20
CA VAL A 416 -5.85 32.61 1.10
C VAL A 416 -6.17 33.82 0.24
N ARG A 417 -5.65 33.84 -1.01
CA ARG A 417 -5.91 34.92 -1.97
C ARG A 417 -6.62 34.42 -3.23
N LYS A 418 -7.40 35.32 -3.84
CA LYS A 418 -7.94 35.11 -5.19
C LYS A 418 -6.86 35.42 -6.22
N ILE A 419 -6.75 34.57 -7.22
CA ILE A 419 -5.85 34.82 -8.36
C ILE A 419 -6.62 35.68 -9.36
N THR A 420 -6.03 36.81 -9.79
CA THR A 420 -6.68 37.75 -10.71
C THR A 420 -5.96 37.87 -12.05
N ASN A 421 -4.64 37.68 -12.07
CA ASN A 421 -3.78 37.89 -13.24
C ASN A 421 -3.11 36.58 -13.67
N LEU A 422 -3.85 35.70 -14.37
CA LEU A 422 -3.32 34.40 -14.78
C LEU A 422 -2.19 34.50 -15.81
N THR A 423 -1.16 33.67 -15.66
CA THR A 423 -0.16 33.47 -16.72
C THR A 423 -0.73 32.61 -17.83
N LEU A 424 -1.21 33.26 -18.89
CA LEU A 424 -1.68 32.60 -20.10
C LEU A 424 -0.60 32.52 -21.20
N SER A 425 0.60 33.08 -20.97
CA SER A 425 1.68 33.08 -21.96
C SER A 425 2.21 31.66 -22.22
N PRO A 426 2.10 31.12 -23.45
CA PRO A 426 2.55 29.77 -23.74
C PRO A 426 4.08 29.63 -23.61
N SER A 427 4.86 30.69 -23.82
CA SER A 427 6.32 30.63 -23.65
C SER A 427 6.76 30.35 -22.21
N ILE A 428 5.95 30.73 -21.22
CA ILE A 428 6.20 30.48 -19.81
C ILE A 428 5.68 29.08 -19.45
N ILE A 429 4.39 28.83 -19.68
CA ILE A 429 3.73 27.56 -19.32
C ILE A 429 4.37 26.34 -19.99
N PHE A 430 4.62 26.38 -21.30
CA PHE A 430 5.34 25.29 -21.99
C PHE A 430 6.86 25.39 -21.79
N GLY A 431 7.38 26.52 -21.29
CA GLY A 431 8.78 26.67 -20.89
C GLY A 431 9.17 25.72 -19.76
N TYR A 432 8.32 25.58 -18.73
CA TYR A 432 8.53 24.58 -17.66
C TYR A 432 8.68 23.15 -18.17
N LEU A 433 7.94 22.78 -19.21
CA LEU A 433 8.03 21.44 -19.81
C LEU A 433 9.37 21.17 -20.51
N LEU A 434 10.14 22.22 -20.83
CA LEU A 434 11.44 22.16 -21.50
C LEU A 434 12.62 22.45 -20.56
N LYS A 435 12.37 22.88 -19.31
CA LYS A 435 13.42 23.04 -18.29
C LYS A 435 14.10 21.70 -17.99
N SER A 436 15.37 21.77 -17.60
CA SER A 436 16.15 20.60 -17.17
C SER A 436 15.56 20.00 -15.87
N PRO A 437 15.52 18.66 -15.72
CA PRO A 437 15.11 18.01 -14.47
C PRO A 437 16.21 17.97 -13.40
N PHE A 438 17.39 18.52 -13.68
CA PHE A 438 18.52 18.57 -12.75
C PHE A 438 18.47 19.79 -11.80
N GLU A 439 19.42 19.84 -10.87
CA GLU A 439 19.67 20.93 -9.91
C GLU A 439 19.68 22.31 -10.61
N GLY A 440 19.25 23.36 -9.91
CA GLY A 440 19.02 24.71 -10.43
C GLY A 440 17.74 24.92 -11.28
N GLU A 441 17.27 23.89 -12.00
CA GLU A 441 16.22 24.05 -13.04
C GLU A 441 14.89 23.36 -12.70
N GLY A 442 14.92 22.15 -12.13
CA GLY A 442 13.76 21.49 -11.52
C GLY A 442 12.55 21.15 -12.40
N TRP A 443 12.67 21.20 -13.74
CA TRP A 443 11.60 20.92 -14.71
C TRP A 443 10.25 21.59 -14.35
N ILE A 444 9.15 20.83 -14.25
CA ILE A 444 7.82 21.34 -13.83
C ILE A 444 7.67 21.48 -12.30
N VAL A 445 8.64 21.02 -11.51
CA VAL A 445 8.62 21.13 -10.04
C VAL A 445 9.13 22.50 -9.57
N SER A 446 9.85 23.24 -10.43
CA SER A 446 10.31 24.60 -10.16
C SER A 446 9.26 25.70 -10.38
N VAL A 447 7.98 25.37 -10.57
CA VAL A 447 6.91 26.38 -10.57
C VAL A 447 6.76 26.96 -9.17
N ASP A 448 6.93 28.28 -9.08
CA ASP A 448 7.18 29.07 -7.87
C ASP A 448 6.09 30.12 -7.56
N ASP A 449 5.05 30.25 -8.38
CA ASP A 449 3.85 31.05 -8.12
C ASP A 449 2.53 30.32 -8.45
N LEU A 450 1.40 30.94 -8.08
CA LEU A 450 0.06 30.38 -8.29
C LEU A 450 -0.57 30.79 -9.64
N GLU A 451 -0.16 31.93 -10.19
CA GLU A 451 -0.57 32.46 -11.49
C GLU A 451 -0.20 31.48 -12.62
N ASP A 452 0.99 30.89 -12.55
CA ASP A 452 1.52 29.85 -13.44
C ASP A 452 0.85 28.49 -13.19
N ILE A 453 0.59 28.11 -11.94
CA ILE A 453 -0.14 26.87 -11.63
C ILE A 453 -1.57 26.94 -12.19
N ILE A 454 -2.33 27.99 -11.91
CA ILE A 454 -3.72 28.12 -12.38
C ILE A 454 -3.76 28.40 -13.90
N GLY A 455 -2.82 29.17 -14.44
CA GLY A 455 -2.63 29.36 -15.88
C GLY A 455 -2.34 28.05 -16.62
N GLY A 456 -1.48 27.20 -16.05
CA GLY A 456 -1.20 25.84 -16.53
C GLY A 456 -2.45 24.95 -16.52
N HIS A 457 -3.33 25.08 -15.52
CA HIS A 457 -4.60 24.35 -15.48
C HIS A 457 -5.63 24.85 -16.51
N VAL A 458 -5.61 26.14 -16.90
CA VAL A 458 -6.39 26.65 -18.04
C VAL A 458 -5.92 26.01 -19.36
N TRP A 459 -4.61 25.93 -19.57
CA TRP A 459 -4.04 25.25 -20.75
C TRP A 459 -4.36 23.75 -20.74
N LEU A 460 -4.15 23.06 -19.62
CA LEU A 460 -4.45 21.63 -19.47
C LEU A 460 -5.93 21.33 -19.72
N GLY A 461 -6.84 22.09 -19.09
CA GLY A 461 -8.29 21.96 -19.28
C GLY A 461 -8.69 22.13 -20.74
N SER A 462 -8.14 23.14 -21.41
CA SER A 462 -8.38 23.40 -22.84
C SER A 462 -7.86 22.26 -23.73
N ILE A 463 -6.64 21.78 -23.48
CA ILE A 463 -6.01 20.67 -24.23
C ILE A 463 -6.81 19.38 -24.04
N CYS A 464 -7.26 19.08 -22.81
CA CYS A 464 -8.06 17.90 -22.52
C CYS A 464 -9.43 17.95 -23.20
N ILE A 465 -10.14 19.09 -23.19
CA ILE A 465 -11.44 19.22 -23.88
C ILE A 465 -11.26 19.12 -25.41
N LEU A 466 -10.32 19.86 -25.99
CA LEU A 466 -10.09 19.85 -27.44
C LEU A 466 -9.57 18.49 -27.93
N GLY A 467 -8.66 17.86 -27.19
CA GLY A 467 -8.18 16.50 -27.44
C GLY A 467 -9.28 15.46 -27.28
N GLY A 468 -10.20 15.64 -26.33
CA GLY A 468 -11.36 14.77 -26.15
C GLY A 468 -12.36 14.86 -27.30
N ILE A 469 -12.71 16.08 -27.72
CA ILE A 469 -13.53 16.33 -28.93
C ILE A 469 -12.85 15.71 -30.16
N TRP A 470 -11.54 15.91 -30.33
CA TRP A 470 -10.77 15.30 -31.40
C TRP A 470 -10.85 13.77 -31.38
N HIS A 471 -10.71 13.13 -30.22
CA HIS A 471 -10.78 11.67 -30.10
C HIS A 471 -12.19 11.07 -30.31
N ILE A 472 -13.25 11.84 -30.06
CA ILE A 472 -14.63 11.46 -30.41
C ILE A 472 -14.86 11.59 -31.93
N LEU A 473 -14.30 12.62 -32.57
CA LEU A 473 -14.53 12.90 -33.99
C LEU A 473 -13.56 12.19 -34.95
N THR A 474 -12.52 11.51 -34.45
CA THR A 474 -11.47 10.90 -35.29
C THR A 474 -11.16 9.45 -34.92
N LYS A 475 -10.62 8.71 -35.90
CA LYS A 475 -10.18 7.32 -35.75
C LYS A 475 -8.64 7.25 -35.78
N PRO A 476 -7.99 6.30 -35.07
CA PRO A 476 -6.53 6.21 -35.03
C PRO A 476 -5.91 6.08 -36.43
N PHE A 477 -4.92 6.92 -36.74
CA PHE A 477 -4.22 6.91 -38.03
C PHE A 477 -3.44 5.61 -38.28
N ALA A 478 -3.23 5.27 -39.55
CA ALA A 478 -2.58 4.02 -39.96
C ALA A 478 -1.17 3.81 -39.38
N TRP A 479 -0.42 4.89 -39.06
CA TRP A 479 0.87 4.76 -38.38
C TRP A 479 0.72 4.38 -36.91
N ALA A 480 -0.25 4.95 -36.20
CA ALA A 480 -0.54 4.65 -34.80
C ALA A 480 -1.02 3.19 -34.66
N GLN A 481 -1.87 2.74 -35.59
CA GLN A 481 -2.33 1.34 -35.66
C GLN A 481 -1.20 0.31 -35.81
N ARG A 482 -0.01 0.71 -36.27
CA ARG A 482 1.17 -0.16 -36.42
C ARG A 482 2.13 -0.13 -35.22
N ALA A 483 1.96 0.79 -34.27
CA ALA A 483 3.01 1.13 -33.30
C ALA A 483 2.68 0.79 -31.83
N LEU A 484 1.42 0.50 -31.48
CA LEU A 484 0.93 0.73 -30.12
C LEU A 484 0.57 -0.52 -29.30
N VAL A 485 1.22 -0.63 -28.15
CA VAL A 485 0.76 -1.30 -26.92
C VAL A 485 1.14 -0.36 -25.76
N TYR A 486 0.18 0.07 -24.93
CA TYR A 486 0.30 1.30 -24.12
C TYR A 486 0.57 1.12 -22.61
N ARG A 487 1.21 2.15 -22.03
CA ARG A 487 0.92 2.89 -20.75
C ARG A 487 2.10 2.98 -19.77
N LEU A 488 2.54 4.18 -19.39
CA LEU A 488 3.49 4.38 -18.27
C LEU A 488 3.44 5.84 -17.77
N TRP A 489 3.49 6.07 -16.45
CA TRP A 489 3.68 7.39 -15.82
C TRP A 489 4.39 7.26 -14.46
N PHE A 490 5.35 8.15 -14.17
CA PHE A 490 6.11 8.18 -12.90
C PHE A 490 6.48 9.64 -12.52
N HIS A 491 5.59 10.38 -11.84
CA HIS A 491 5.75 11.85 -11.67
C HIS A 491 5.46 12.41 -10.27
N CYS A 492 4.61 11.77 -9.45
CA CYS A 492 4.15 12.34 -8.18
C CYS A 492 5.24 12.45 -7.09
N LEU A 493 6.33 11.69 -7.20
CA LEU A 493 7.38 11.61 -6.17
C LEU A 493 8.11 12.93 -5.93
N LEU A 494 8.58 13.57 -7.01
CA LEU A 494 9.44 14.75 -6.93
C LEU A 494 8.67 15.99 -6.43
N PHE A 495 7.37 16.05 -6.74
CA PHE A 495 6.46 17.11 -6.29
C PHE A 495 6.38 17.19 -4.76
N CYS A 496 6.05 16.07 -4.08
CA CYS A 496 5.90 16.07 -2.61
C CYS A 496 7.21 16.39 -1.86
N LEU A 497 8.35 15.97 -2.42
CA LEU A 497 9.68 16.12 -1.81
C LEU A 497 10.24 17.54 -1.90
N VAL A 498 10.02 18.22 -3.02
CA VAL A 498 10.73 19.48 -3.36
C VAL A 498 9.79 20.68 -3.45
N GLN A 499 8.56 20.49 -3.92
CA GLN A 499 7.67 21.63 -4.19
C GLN A 499 7.14 22.26 -2.90
N ASN A 500 7.06 23.59 -2.91
CA ASN A 500 6.63 24.42 -1.78
C ASN A 500 5.35 25.22 -2.05
N ILE A 501 4.90 25.32 -3.31
CA ILE A 501 3.69 26.07 -3.68
C ILE A 501 2.44 25.21 -3.49
N ALA A 502 2.28 24.15 -4.30
CA ALA A 502 1.14 23.23 -4.17
C ALA A 502 1.18 22.38 -2.88
N TYR A 503 2.35 22.33 -2.22
CA TYR A 503 2.55 21.71 -0.90
C TYR A 503 3.12 22.75 0.08
N PRO A 504 2.28 23.65 0.64
CA PRO A 504 2.70 24.65 1.62
C PRO A 504 3.38 24.03 2.84
N ASN A 505 4.43 24.67 3.34
CA ASN A 505 5.23 24.11 4.43
C ASN A 505 4.52 24.24 5.78
N GLU A 506 3.57 25.17 5.85
CA GLU A 506 2.66 25.43 6.95
C GLU A 506 1.71 24.24 7.20
N PHE A 507 1.40 23.46 6.15
CA PHE A 507 0.56 22.25 6.24
C PHE A 507 1.37 20.95 6.19
N TYR A 508 2.41 20.87 5.37
CA TYR A 508 3.19 19.65 5.11
C TYR A 508 4.55 19.56 5.85
N GLY A 509 4.96 20.63 6.54
CA GLY A 509 6.28 20.76 7.15
C GLY A 509 7.37 21.14 6.15
N PRO A 510 8.61 21.37 6.60
CA PRO A 510 9.73 21.75 5.75
C PRO A 510 10.19 20.59 4.84
N THR A 511 10.65 20.92 3.63
CA THR A 511 11.48 20.00 2.84
C THR A 511 12.88 19.86 3.46
N GLU A 512 13.62 18.80 3.12
CA GLU A 512 14.99 18.60 3.63
C GLU A 512 15.94 19.78 3.30
N PRO A 513 15.99 20.30 2.06
CA PRO A 513 16.74 21.53 1.76
C PRO A 513 16.37 22.71 2.67
N LYS A 514 15.07 22.85 2.96
CA LYS A 514 14.52 23.97 3.75
C LYS A 514 14.87 23.86 5.23
N ALA A 515 14.83 22.66 5.79
CA ALA A 515 15.28 22.38 7.16
C ALA A 515 16.81 22.56 7.30
N SER A 516 17.58 22.13 6.31
CA SER A 516 19.05 22.28 6.29
C SER A 516 19.48 23.75 6.24
N GLN A 517 18.88 24.56 5.36
CA GLN A 517 19.17 26.00 5.33
C GLN A 517 18.64 26.73 6.57
N ALA A 518 17.51 26.30 7.12
CA ALA A 518 16.98 26.84 8.38
C ALA A 518 17.92 26.57 9.57
N GLN A 519 18.60 25.42 9.60
CA GLN A 519 19.64 25.12 10.58
C GLN A 519 20.82 26.10 10.44
N ALA A 520 21.37 26.25 9.23
CA ALA A 520 22.51 27.13 8.96
C ALA A 520 22.19 28.61 9.31
N PHE A 521 21.02 29.08 8.93
CA PHE A 521 20.54 30.42 9.28
C PHE A 521 20.39 30.62 10.79
N THR A 522 19.81 29.66 11.51
CA THR A 522 19.61 29.76 12.97
C THR A 522 20.94 29.89 13.71
N PHE A 523 21.96 29.11 13.32
CA PHE A 523 23.30 29.23 13.91
C PHE A 523 24.03 30.52 13.49
N LEU A 524 23.84 31.00 12.25
CA LEU A 524 24.37 32.29 11.80
C LEU A 524 23.82 33.44 12.66
N VAL A 525 22.50 33.51 12.84
CA VAL A 525 21.83 34.54 13.66
C VAL A 525 22.33 34.51 15.10
N ARG A 526 22.38 33.31 15.71
CA ARG A 526 22.87 33.13 17.08
C ARG A 526 24.30 33.64 17.24
N ASP A 527 25.22 33.18 16.38
CA ASP A 527 26.63 33.50 16.52
C ASP A 527 26.90 34.98 16.17
N GLN A 528 26.15 35.58 15.25
CA GLN A 528 26.19 37.02 14.98
C GLN A 528 25.74 37.85 16.19
N ARG A 529 24.68 37.43 16.90
CA ARG A 529 24.24 38.07 18.16
C ARG A 529 25.25 37.92 19.30
N LEU A 530 26.05 36.87 19.29
CA LEU A 530 27.21 36.68 20.18
C LEU A 530 28.45 37.50 19.75
N GLY A 531 28.35 38.30 18.68
CA GLY A 531 29.41 39.18 18.20
C GLY A 531 30.33 38.59 17.12
N ALA A 532 30.01 37.41 16.57
CA ALA A 532 30.81 36.81 15.51
C ALA A 532 30.63 37.54 14.16
N ASN A 533 31.75 37.88 13.50
CA ASN A 533 31.74 38.41 12.14
C ASN A 533 31.48 37.30 11.11
N VAL A 534 30.22 36.96 10.89
CA VAL A 534 29.80 35.80 10.07
C VAL A 534 30.33 35.82 8.63
N GLY A 535 30.55 37.00 8.04
CA GLY A 535 31.11 37.15 6.70
C GLY A 535 32.63 37.00 6.58
N SER A 536 33.36 36.90 7.70
CA SER A 536 34.82 36.69 7.73
C SER A 536 35.25 35.54 8.62
N ALA A 537 34.31 34.76 9.15
CA ALA A 537 34.58 33.61 10.00
C ALA A 537 34.98 32.41 9.14
N GLN A 538 36.26 32.06 9.14
CA GLN A 538 36.78 30.88 8.45
C GLN A 538 36.45 29.59 9.24
N GLY A 539 36.01 28.56 8.54
CA GLY A 539 35.78 27.21 9.08
C GLY A 539 37.03 26.33 8.96
N PRO A 540 37.01 25.12 9.56
CA PRO A 540 38.19 24.24 9.64
C PRO A 540 38.77 23.81 8.28
N THR A 541 37.95 23.78 7.22
CA THR A 541 38.36 23.41 5.86
C THR A 541 38.98 24.56 5.06
N GLY A 542 39.09 25.76 5.65
CA GLY A 542 39.54 26.97 4.96
C GLY A 542 38.43 27.73 4.22
N LEU A 543 37.26 27.11 3.99
CA LEU A 543 36.04 27.79 3.51
C LEU A 543 35.41 28.64 4.63
N GLY A 544 34.48 29.54 4.27
CA GLY A 544 33.73 30.30 5.27
C GLY A 544 32.76 29.43 6.08
N LYS A 545 32.70 29.64 7.40
CA LYS A 545 31.90 28.82 8.34
C LYS A 545 30.41 28.98 8.12
N TYR A 546 29.93 30.21 7.88
CA TYR A 546 28.50 30.51 7.74
C TYR A 546 28.10 30.91 6.31
N LEU A 547 29.02 31.58 5.58
CA LEU A 547 28.80 32.06 4.22
C LEU A 547 29.98 31.66 3.33
N MET A 548 29.68 31.22 2.11
CA MET A 548 30.66 30.91 1.06
C MET A 548 30.11 31.31 -0.31
N ARG A 549 30.79 30.92 -1.39
CA ARG A 549 30.28 31.10 -2.76
C ARG A 549 29.80 29.78 -3.36
N SER A 550 28.74 29.86 -4.16
CA SER A 550 28.34 28.82 -5.10
C SER A 550 29.41 28.61 -6.19
N PRO A 551 29.31 27.56 -7.02
CA PRO A 551 30.16 27.39 -8.20
C PRO A 551 30.08 28.55 -9.22
N THR A 552 28.95 29.26 -9.26
CA THR A 552 28.67 30.41 -10.15
C THR A 552 28.98 31.78 -9.53
N GLY A 553 29.19 31.84 -8.21
CA GLY A 553 29.74 33.00 -7.50
C GLY A 553 28.78 33.72 -6.54
N GLU A 554 27.49 33.35 -6.51
CA GLU A 554 26.51 33.86 -5.53
C GLU A 554 26.94 33.56 -4.09
N VAL A 555 26.55 34.44 -3.16
CA VAL A 555 26.76 34.24 -1.72
C VAL A 555 25.71 33.27 -1.19
N ILE A 556 26.16 32.16 -0.61
CA ILE A 556 25.33 31.05 -0.12
C ILE A 556 25.74 30.67 1.30
N PHE A 557 24.92 29.87 2.01
CA PHE A 557 25.29 29.34 3.32
C PHE A 557 26.44 28.31 3.23
N GLY A 558 27.28 28.29 4.26
CA GLY A 558 28.43 27.38 4.39
C GLY A 558 28.12 26.04 5.04
N GLY A 559 29.08 25.11 4.99
CA GLY A 559 28.91 23.74 5.48
C GLY A 559 28.18 22.83 4.49
N GLU A 560 27.68 21.68 4.95
CA GLU A 560 27.07 20.67 4.06
C GLU A 560 25.83 21.13 3.30
N THR A 561 25.17 22.20 3.78
CA THR A 561 24.01 22.82 3.14
C THR A 561 24.37 23.60 1.87
N MET A 562 25.66 23.69 1.51
CA MET A 562 26.09 24.25 0.22
C MET A 562 25.41 23.56 -0.98
N ARG A 563 24.99 22.29 -0.84
CA ARG A 563 24.24 21.51 -1.84
C ARG A 563 22.76 21.91 -2.01
N PHE A 564 22.27 22.84 -1.19
CA PHE A 564 20.86 23.24 -1.13
C PHE A 564 20.68 24.75 -1.38
N TRP A 565 21.65 25.38 -2.06
CA TRP A 565 21.70 26.82 -2.27
C TRP A 565 20.60 27.37 -3.19
N ASP A 566 20.07 26.50 -4.05
CA ASP A 566 18.88 26.71 -4.90
C ASP A 566 17.57 26.90 -4.12
N LEU A 567 17.57 26.71 -2.79
CA LEU A 567 16.36 26.87 -2.00
C LEU A 567 15.77 28.28 -2.15
N TYR A 568 14.55 28.31 -2.69
CA TYR A 568 13.68 29.47 -2.73
C TYR A 568 12.66 29.40 -1.59
N ALA A 569 12.62 30.41 -0.70
CA ALA A 569 11.72 30.39 0.46
C ALA A 569 11.30 31.79 0.97
N PRO A 570 10.00 32.02 1.29
CA PRO A 570 9.49 33.35 1.66
C PRO A 570 10.11 33.92 2.95
N TRP A 571 10.60 33.05 3.85
CA TRP A 571 11.31 33.48 5.06
C TRP A 571 12.78 33.87 4.80
N LEU A 572 13.35 33.51 3.64
CA LEU A 572 14.76 33.73 3.30
C LEU A 572 14.96 34.80 2.22
N GLU A 573 14.09 34.85 1.20
CA GLU A 573 14.23 35.79 0.07
C GLU A 573 14.33 37.29 0.43
N PRO A 574 13.69 37.81 1.50
CA PRO A 574 13.93 39.19 1.95
C PRO A 574 15.41 39.51 2.24
N LEU A 575 16.22 38.48 2.53
CA LEU A 575 17.66 38.59 2.81
C LEU A 575 18.54 38.31 1.57
N ARG A 576 17.94 37.92 0.44
CA ARG A 576 18.63 37.70 -0.84
C ARG A 576 18.66 39.01 -1.66
N GLY A 577 19.79 39.27 -2.30
CA GLY A 577 20.00 40.35 -3.25
C GLY A 577 20.50 39.80 -4.60
N PRO A 578 20.93 40.67 -5.54
CA PRO A 578 21.31 40.26 -6.89
C PRO A 578 22.48 39.25 -6.98
N ASN A 579 23.29 39.15 -5.93
CA ASN A 579 24.46 38.26 -5.85
C ASN A 579 24.30 37.15 -4.80
N GLY A 580 23.06 36.71 -4.49
CA GLY A 580 22.78 35.80 -3.38
C GLY A 580 22.55 36.52 -2.05
N LEU A 581 22.89 35.91 -0.93
CA LEU A 581 22.63 36.45 0.41
C LEU A 581 23.35 37.78 0.67
N ASP A 582 22.60 38.80 1.06
CA ASP A 582 23.12 40.15 1.29
C ASP A 582 23.63 40.31 2.73
N LEU A 583 24.95 40.45 2.89
CA LEU A 583 25.61 40.64 4.18
C LEU A 583 25.14 41.90 4.94
N SER A 584 24.65 42.93 4.24
CA SER A 584 24.12 44.13 4.87
C SER A 584 22.75 43.87 5.51
N ARG A 585 21.88 43.12 4.81
CA ARG A 585 20.56 42.69 5.30
C ARG A 585 20.69 41.67 6.42
N LEU A 586 21.57 40.68 6.28
CA LEU A 586 21.87 39.71 7.33
C LEU A 586 22.32 40.38 8.65
N LYS A 587 22.94 41.57 8.58
CA LYS A 587 23.39 42.32 9.76
C LYS A 587 22.32 43.19 10.42
N LYS A 588 21.23 43.54 9.74
CA LYS A 588 20.31 44.62 10.16
C LYS A 588 18.83 44.27 10.06
N ASP A 589 18.45 43.48 9.07
CA ASP A 589 17.07 43.38 8.59
C ASP A 589 16.42 42.03 8.94
N ILE A 590 17.14 41.16 9.67
CA ILE A 590 16.61 39.88 10.16
C ILE A 590 15.48 40.12 11.17
N GLN A 591 14.31 39.56 10.87
CA GLN A 591 13.09 39.72 11.66
C GLN A 591 12.89 38.56 12.64
N PRO A 592 12.35 38.80 13.85
CA PRO A 592 12.08 37.75 14.83
C PRO A 592 11.15 36.63 14.34
N TRP A 593 10.31 36.88 13.32
CA TRP A 593 9.46 35.85 12.72
C TRP A 593 10.25 34.90 11.81
N GLN A 594 11.30 35.38 11.12
CA GLN A 594 12.20 34.53 10.33
C GLN A 594 12.99 33.60 11.24
N GLU A 595 13.44 34.10 12.40
CA GLU A 595 14.15 33.32 13.42
C GLU A 595 13.28 32.23 14.05
N ARG A 596 12.02 32.55 14.37
CA ARG A 596 11.06 31.53 14.84
C ARG A 596 10.83 30.47 13.76
N ARG A 597 10.63 30.90 12.51
CA ARG A 597 10.34 30.02 11.39
C ARG A 597 11.53 29.11 11.05
N SER A 598 12.77 29.60 11.18
CA SER A 598 13.95 28.77 10.97
C SER A 598 14.20 27.80 12.13
N ALA A 599 13.95 28.21 13.37
CA ALA A 599 14.03 27.31 14.53
C ALA A 599 12.97 26.19 14.45
N GLU A 600 11.74 26.53 14.05
CA GLU A 600 10.65 25.57 13.76
C GLU A 600 11.07 24.58 12.66
N TYR A 601 11.55 25.07 11.51
CA TYR A 601 11.91 24.20 10.38
C TYR A 601 13.18 23.36 10.60
N MET A 602 14.17 23.84 11.35
CA MET A 602 15.34 22.99 11.67
C MET A 602 14.98 21.87 12.65
N THR A 603 14.00 22.09 13.53
CA THR A 603 13.55 21.08 14.52
C THR A 603 12.53 20.10 13.97
N HIS A 604 11.89 20.42 12.83
CA HIS A 604 10.94 19.56 12.11
C HIS A 604 11.48 19.05 10.78
N ALA A 605 12.81 18.91 10.65
CA ALA A 605 13.45 18.26 9.50
C ALA A 605 12.78 16.91 9.18
N PRO A 606 12.60 16.53 7.90
CA PRO A 606 11.80 15.35 7.50
C PRO A 606 12.49 13.99 7.73
N LEU A 607 13.16 13.85 8.87
CA LEU A 607 13.93 12.71 9.34
C LEU A 607 13.18 12.03 10.51
N GLY A 608 13.07 10.71 10.45
CA GLY A 608 12.53 9.91 11.53
C GLY A 608 12.49 8.42 11.16
N SER A 609 12.24 7.59 12.17
CA SER A 609 12.20 6.12 12.06
C SER A 609 10.82 5.59 11.66
N LEU A 610 10.75 4.32 11.26
CA LEU A 610 9.51 3.67 10.85
C LEU A 610 8.47 3.57 11.98
N ASN A 611 8.92 3.45 13.24
CA ASN A 611 8.07 3.53 14.44
C ASN A 611 7.77 4.99 14.88
N SER A 612 8.00 5.96 14.00
CA SER A 612 7.68 7.38 14.14
C SER A 612 8.47 8.16 15.21
N VAL A 613 9.68 7.70 15.58
CA VAL A 613 10.61 8.50 16.39
C VAL A 613 11.27 9.53 15.47
N GLY A 614 11.02 10.81 15.74
CA GLY A 614 11.53 11.93 14.94
C GLY A 614 12.97 12.29 15.30
N GLY A 615 13.74 12.71 14.29
CA GLY A 615 15.16 13.05 14.44
C GLY A 615 16.08 12.12 13.65
N VAL A 616 17.36 12.09 14.04
CA VAL A 616 18.39 11.25 13.40
C VAL A 616 18.26 9.78 13.80
N ALA A 617 18.89 8.88 13.05
CA ALA A 617 18.82 7.43 13.32
C ALA A 617 19.41 7.00 14.69
N THR A 618 20.18 7.88 15.35
CA THR A 618 20.74 7.68 16.70
C THR A 618 19.98 8.44 17.79
N GLU A 619 18.85 9.07 17.45
CA GLU A 619 18.03 9.83 18.40
C GLU A 619 17.32 8.89 19.37
N ILE A 620 17.14 9.33 20.62
CA ILE A 620 16.41 8.55 21.63
C ILE A 620 14.89 8.66 21.42
N ASN A 621 14.14 7.70 21.94
CA ASN A 621 12.67 7.72 21.93
C ASN A 621 12.13 8.92 22.75
N ALA A 622 11.92 10.06 22.10
CA ALA A 622 11.46 11.30 22.74
C ALA A 622 10.37 12.03 21.94
N VAL A 623 10.57 12.22 20.64
CA VAL A 623 9.63 12.95 19.76
C VAL A 623 8.91 11.97 18.85
N ASN A 624 7.57 11.99 18.84
CA ASN A 624 6.76 11.23 17.89
C ASN A 624 6.48 12.09 16.65
N TYR A 625 7.32 11.97 15.62
CA TYR A 625 7.23 12.76 14.39
C TYR A 625 7.89 12.06 13.20
N VAL A 626 7.16 12.00 12.08
CA VAL A 626 7.71 11.78 10.73
C VAL A 626 6.93 12.69 9.80
N SER A 627 7.63 13.49 8.98
CA SER A 627 7.00 14.45 8.08
C SER A 627 5.98 13.79 7.12
N PRO A 628 4.81 14.41 6.89
CA PRO A 628 3.89 14.01 5.82
C PRO A 628 4.57 13.90 4.45
N ARG A 629 5.60 14.73 4.18
CA ARG A 629 6.38 14.64 2.93
C ARG A 629 7.08 13.29 2.80
N SER A 630 7.68 12.78 3.87
CA SER A 630 8.37 11.49 3.89
C SER A 630 7.37 10.34 3.69
N TRP A 631 6.19 10.39 4.33
CA TRP A 631 5.11 9.41 4.12
C TRP A 631 4.57 9.41 2.68
N LEU A 632 4.28 10.59 2.12
CA LEU A 632 3.77 10.72 0.76
C LEU A 632 4.82 10.30 -0.26
N ALA A 633 6.07 10.73 -0.12
CA ALA A 633 7.13 10.38 -1.04
C ALA A 633 7.43 8.87 -1.05
N THR A 634 7.63 8.26 0.11
CA THR A 634 7.95 6.81 0.20
C THR A 634 6.80 5.95 -0.31
N SER A 635 5.55 6.25 0.05
CA SER A 635 4.38 5.51 -0.45
C SER A 635 4.21 5.63 -1.97
N HIS A 636 4.34 6.84 -2.54
CA HIS A 636 4.21 7.04 -3.99
C HIS A 636 5.40 6.50 -4.78
N PHE A 637 6.62 6.43 -4.21
CA PHE A 637 7.74 5.73 -4.82
C PHE A 637 7.47 4.22 -4.94
N VAL A 638 7.04 3.59 -3.83
CA VAL A 638 6.73 2.16 -3.80
C VAL A 638 5.59 1.82 -4.76
N LEU A 639 4.50 2.61 -4.75
CA LEU A 639 3.40 2.47 -5.71
C LEU A 639 3.89 2.64 -7.15
N GLY A 640 4.63 3.71 -7.46
CA GLY A 640 5.19 3.93 -8.79
C GLY A 640 6.05 2.76 -9.28
N PHE A 641 6.92 2.24 -8.41
CA PHE A 641 7.78 1.09 -8.73
C PHE A 641 6.96 -0.15 -9.08
N PHE A 642 5.97 -0.52 -8.27
CA PHE A 642 5.12 -1.67 -8.56
C PHE A 642 4.21 -1.45 -9.77
N PHE A 643 3.79 -0.22 -10.06
CA PHE A 643 3.07 0.12 -11.29
C PHE A 643 3.98 0.01 -12.53
N PHE A 644 5.27 0.33 -12.42
CA PHE A 644 6.25 0.10 -13.48
C PHE A 644 6.51 -1.39 -13.73
N VAL A 645 6.69 -2.19 -12.66
CA VAL A 645 6.80 -3.65 -12.77
C VAL A 645 5.52 -4.25 -13.39
N GLY A 646 4.35 -3.78 -12.97
CA GLY A 646 3.06 -4.15 -13.56
C GLY A 646 2.94 -3.75 -15.03
N HIS A 647 3.45 -2.58 -15.43
CA HIS A 647 3.54 -2.19 -16.84
C HIS A 647 4.40 -3.17 -17.64
N LEU A 648 5.63 -3.48 -17.19
CA LEU A 648 6.52 -4.41 -17.90
C LEU A 648 5.85 -5.78 -18.09
N TRP A 649 5.23 -6.30 -17.03
CA TRP A 649 4.48 -7.55 -17.05
C TRP A 649 3.31 -7.50 -18.07
N HIS A 650 2.43 -6.52 -17.95
CA HIS A 650 1.22 -6.45 -18.79
C HIS A 650 1.52 -6.08 -20.24
N ALA A 651 2.48 -5.20 -20.52
CA ALA A 651 2.88 -4.82 -21.87
C ALA A 651 3.59 -5.98 -22.60
N GLY A 652 4.49 -6.70 -21.90
CA GLY A 652 5.10 -7.93 -22.39
C GLY A 652 4.04 -9.00 -22.69
N ARG A 653 3.17 -9.29 -21.72
CA ARG A 653 2.08 -10.27 -21.87
C ARG A 653 1.12 -9.91 -23.01
N ALA A 654 0.74 -8.63 -23.16
CA ALA A 654 -0.15 -8.19 -24.23
C ALA A 654 0.48 -8.35 -25.62
N ARG A 655 1.78 -8.03 -25.77
CA ARG A 655 2.52 -8.26 -27.02
C ARG A 655 2.57 -9.74 -27.37
N VAL A 656 2.94 -10.58 -26.40
CA VAL A 656 3.07 -12.03 -26.61
C VAL A 656 1.71 -12.70 -26.90
N ALA A 657 0.65 -12.31 -26.20
CA ALA A 657 -0.71 -12.81 -26.46
C ALA A 657 -1.27 -12.34 -27.82
N THR A 658 -0.84 -11.17 -28.30
CA THR A 658 -1.18 -10.71 -29.67
C THR A 658 -0.42 -11.52 -30.73
N ALA A 659 0.77 -12.02 -30.40
CA ALA A 659 1.59 -12.85 -31.28
C ALA A 659 1.30 -14.36 -31.17
N GLY A 660 0.47 -14.79 -30.21
CA GLY A 660 -0.10 -16.14 -30.13
C GLY A 660 0.75 -17.19 -29.40
N PHE A 661 1.77 -16.80 -28.63
CA PHE A 661 2.67 -17.72 -27.91
C PHE A 661 2.75 -17.46 -26.39
N GLU A 662 1.69 -16.94 -25.77
CA GLU A 662 1.67 -16.60 -24.33
C GLU A 662 1.54 -17.80 -23.39
N LYS A 663 1.28 -18.98 -23.95
CA LYS A 663 1.11 -20.24 -23.20
C LYS A 663 2.32 -21.18 -23.30
N GLY A 664 3.31 -20.86 -24.15
CA GLY A 664 4.48 -21.70 -24.40
C GLY A 664 4.98 -21.57 -25.83
N ILE A 665 6.08 -22.27 -26.13
CA ILE A 665 6.60 -22.48 -27.48
C ILE A 665 5.86 -23.68 -28.09
N ASP A 666 5.51 -23.59 -29.37
CA ASP A 666 4.97 -24.72 -30.12
C ASP A 666 6.06 -25.78 -30.33
N HIS A 667 5.80 -27.01 -29.91
CA HIS A 667 6.76 -28.12 -30.04
C HIS A 667 7.00 -28.53 -31.49
N ASP A 668 6.05 -28.32 -32.39
CA ASP A 668 6.19 -28.64 -33.81
C ASP A 668 6.87 -27.50 -34.60
N PHE A 669 6.88 -26.28 -34.03
CA PHE A 669 7.35 -25.06 -34.68
C PHE A 669 8.23 -24.18 -33.77
N GLU A 670 9.23 -24.78 -33.11
CA GLU A 670 10.21 -24.02 -32.32
C GLU A 670 11.03 -23.05 -33.22
N PRO A 671 10.91 -21.72 -33.06
CA PRO A 671 11.51 -20.77 -34.02
C PRO A 671 13.03 -20.83 -34.06
N VAL A 672 13.67 -21.21 -32.95
CA VAL A 672 15.14 -21.32 -32.83
C VAL A 672 15.70 -22.42 -33.73
N LEU A 673 14.96 -23.52 -33.94
CA LEU A 673 15.37 -24.61 -34.83
C LEU A 673 15.36 -24.20 -36.31
N SER A 674 14.66 -23.12 -36.66
CA SER A 674 14.64 -22.53 -38.01
C SER A 674 15.70 -21.43 -38.21
N MET A 675 16.45 -21.07 -37.17
CA MET A 675 17.52 -20.07 -37.26
C MET A 675 18.83 -20.71 -37.69
N THR A 676 19.67 -19.96 -38.41
CA THR A 676 21.05 -20.38 -38.69
C THR A 676 21.81 -20.55 -37.37
N PRO A 677 22.55 -21.66 -37.16
CA PRO A 677 23.46 -21.80 -36.02
C PRO A 677 24.45 -20.64 -35.96
N LEU A 678 24.83 -20.24 -34.74
CA LEU A 678 25.73 -19.10 -34.52
C LEU A 678 27.21 -19.39 -34.80
N ASN A 679 27.56 -20.64 -35.16
CA ASN A 679 28.92 -21.17 -35.32
C ASN A 679 29.12 -21.77 -36.71
#